data_AF-H5SR04-F1
#
_entry.id   AF-H5SR04-F1
#
_cell.length_a   1.000
_cell.length_b   1.000
_cell.length_c   1.000
_cell.angle_alpha   90.00
_cell.angle_beta   90.00
_cell.angle_gamma   90.00
#
_symmetry.space_group_name_H-M   'P 1'
#
loop_
_entity.id
_entity.type
_entity.pdbx_description
1 polymer ?
#
loop_
_entity_poly.entity_id
_entity_poly.type
_entity_poly.pdbx_seq_one_letter_code
_entity_poly.pdbx_strand_id
1 'polypeptide(L)'
;MAVTLAELLDTRTREGELYEKLEDKRVRCFACAHRCVIFDGKRGICQVRFNRDGKLYVPWGYVSSLGLDPIEKKPFYHVLPGARTVTFGMLGCDLRCPYCLVPSTRIATTQGVIPIQELFHQAERKLHDGQADIAFPHELFVYTHSARTHRVRAIFRHEYQGPIVKISPAFLPPLECTPDHRLLATPKPKRGISPHPPSMVRADQLTRDYCLAVPKKLICSREITLEVPQLLQTLIDPSRMQRQLTRDMIIKVAELSAQGLTQTGIAARLGCSRRLVGLLQGKLAAGIWRLPELLRYDGKLFLEGEYVRLFNEHAPGIPSSLKLDERLARLLGYYCAEGCVWRDTRRRAHSAMLTFSFGRHEKHLCREVQELLKDLFGVEAHLHKRKTTLAVVSYKASLGLLFEALCGTSAQEKRVPAPLFAAPKDVIAAFLDAYVQGDGSRRPHGFVEICTVSHELAYGIAWLVLKLGMLPALRVYQAATSPIEGRVVQRAPQIFRVQWWESPTKRRCWEDQNYYYIPIRSVEVRPYQGTVYNMEVDADHTYLANFIATSNCQNWEISQTLRDRNAGALPHDVTPEELVSLAQRYGARAVISSYNEPLITSEWAVSVFKEAKGAGLLTGYVSNGNATREVLQYLRPHLDCYKIDLKTFQDKNYRVLGAVLSKILEGIAMVHELGFWLEIVTLVIPGFNDSDEELRQIAKFLVSISPDIPWHVTAFHKDYKMTDPDNTPAETLMRAAQIGYDAGLHFVYTGNLPGMTGRYENTYCSGCGALLIERYGFAILQNRLRDGHCPDCGRAIPGVWKI
;
A
#
# COMPACT_ATOMS: atom_id res chain seq x y z
N MET A 1 -17.06 19.98 -7.28
CA MET A 1 -16.05 19.53 -6.31
C MET A 1 -16.42 18.10 -5.90
N ALA A 2 -15.46 17.19 -5.78
CA ALA A 2 -15.77 15.83 -5.31
C ALA A 2 -16.08 15.88 -3.80
N VAL A 3 -17.22 15.30 -3.40
CA VAL A 3 -17.64 15.19 -1.99
C VAL A 3 -16.61 14.34 -1.24
N THR A 4 -16.04 14.86 -0.16
CA THR A 4 -15.11 14.15 0.72
C THR A 4 -15.85 13.06 1.52
N LEU A 5 -15.14 12.04 2.01
CA LEU A 5 -15.76 11.02 2.87
C LEU A 5 -16.35 11.65 4.16
N ALA A 6 -15.72 12.70 4.69
CA ALA A 6 -16.25 13.47 5.81
C ALA A 6 -17.60 14.13 5.46
N GLU A 7 -17.68 14.84 4.34
CA GLU A 7 -18.93 15.46 3.87
C GLU A 7 -20.00 14.40 3.56
N LEU A 8 -19.62 13.28 2.95
CA LEU A 8 -20.52 12.16 2.65
C LEU A 8 -21.09 11.55 3.94
N LEU A 9 -20.26 11.38 4.97
CA LEU A 9 -20.70 10.89 6.27
C LEU A 9 -21.53 11.93 7.02
N ASP A 10 -21.20 13.21 6.90
CA ASP A 10 -21.98 14.28 7.54
C ASP A 10 -23.40 14.36 6.96
N THR A 11 -23.59 14.05 5.67
CA THR A 11 -24.94 13.89 5.07
C THR A 11 -25.70 12.68 5.61
N ARG A 12 -24.99 11.70 6.18
CA ARG A 12 -25.52 10.47 6.79
C ARG A 12 -25.46 10.55 8.31
N THR A 13 -25.91 11.68 8.83
CA THR A 13 -26.03 11.90 10.27
C THR A 13 -27.39 12.46 10.64
N ARG A 14 -27.77 12.27 11.91
CA ARG A 14 -28.89 12.94 12.54
C ARG A 14 -28.49 13.46 13.92
N GLU A 15 -29.32 14.31 14.52
CA GLU A 15 -29.14 14.69 15.91
C GLU A 15 -29.23 13.43 16.80
N GLY A 16 -28.21 13.21 17.63
CA GLY A 16 -28.12 12.07 18.53
C GLY A 16 -28.93 12.27 19.81
N GLU A 17 -28.98 11.23 20.63
CA GLU A 17 -29.73 11.24 21.90
C GLU A 17 -28.77 11.10 23.11
N LEU A 18 -27.58 10.56 22.89
CA LEU A 18 -26.61 10.26 23.95
C LEU A 18 -25.65 11.42 24.20
N TYR A 19 -26.18 12.58 24.57
CA TYR A 19 -25.37 13.74 24.93
C TYR A 19 -26.10 14.71 25.84
N GLU A 20 -25.35 15.57 26.52
CA GLU A 20 -25.88 16.78 27.16
C GLU A 20 -25.34 18.04 26.49
N LYS A 21 -26.15 19.10 26.53
CA LYS A 21 -25.76 20.43 26.09
C LYS A 21 -25.04 21.15 27.22
N LEU A 22 -23.95 21.81 26.89
CA LEU A 22 -23.15 22.63 27.79
C LEU A 22 -23.18 24.10 27.32
N GLU A 23 -22.62 24.98 28.14
CA GLU A 23 -22.42 26.39 27.80
C GLU A 23 -21.56 26.57 26.54
N ASP A 24 -21.70 27.72 25.87
CA ASP A 24 -20.94 28.10 24.67
C ASP A 24 -21.12 27.13 23.49
N LYS A 25 -22.34 26.60 23.34
CA LYS A 25 -22.68 25.60 22.31
C LYS A 25 -21.80 24.34 22.37
N ARG A 26 -21.18 24.02 23.52
CA ARG A 26 -20.44 22.77 23.69
C ARG A 26 -21.42 21.62 23.96
N VAL A 27 -20.99 20.39 23.67
CA VAL A 27 -21.74 19.18 24.00
C VAL A 27 -20.84 18.18 24.71
N ARG A 28 -21.39 17.38 25.63
CA ARG A 28 -20.70 16.22 26.20
C ARG A 28 -21.36 14.95 25.70
N CYS A 29 -20.61 14.14 24.96
CA CYS A 29 -21.07 12.87 24.39
C CYS A 29 -21.00 11.74 25.42
N PHE A 30 -22.02 10.89 25.49
CA PHE A 30 -22.07 9.75 26.40
C PHE A 30 -21.94 8.38 25.72
N ALA A 31 -21.65 8.33 24.41
CA ALA A 31 -21.58 7.07 23.67
C ALA A 31 -20.50 6.09 24.18
N CYS A 32 -19.39 6.60 24.74
CA CYS A 32 -18.30 5.81 25.27
C CYS A 32 -17.60 6.53 26.45
N ALA A 33 -16.77 5.83 27.19
CA ALA A 33 -16.16 6.33 28.42
C ALA A 33 -15.13 7.44 28.21
N HIS A 34 -14.79 7.78 26.96
CA HIS A 34 -14.06 9.01 26.63
C HIS A 34 -14.83 10.28 27.03
N ARG A 35 -16.17 10.21 27.13
CA ARG A 35 -17.06 11.32 27.51
C ARG A 35 -16.68 12.66 26.87
N CYS A 36 -16.38 12.63 25.56
CA CYS A 36 -15.79 13.78 24.86
C CYS A 36 -16.63 15.04 25.07
N VAL A 37 -15.96 16.12 25.48
CA VAL A 37 -16.52 17.48 25.37
C VAL A 37 -16.16 18.01 23.99
N ILE A 38 -17.16 18.19 23.14
CA ILE A 38 -16.99 18.56 21.74
C ILE A 38 -17.43 20.02 21.58
N PHE A 39 -16.50 20.87 21.16
CA PHE A 39 -16.74 22.28 20.89
C PHE A 39 -17.52 22.46 19.58
N ASP A 40 -18.19 23.60 19.41
CA ASP A 40 -18.94 23.90 18.19
C ASP A 40 -18.04 23.80 16.94
N GLY A 41 -18.56 23.14 15.90
CA GLY A 41 -17.82 22.84 14.67
C GLY A 41 -16.69 21.80 14.80
N LYS A 42 -16.58 21.08 15.93
CA LYS A 42 -15.55 20.04 16.15
C LYS A 42 -16.12 18.62 16.14
N ARG A 43 -15.24 17.65 15.96
CA ARG A 43 -15.52 16.20 16.01
C ARG A 43 -15.04 15.60 17.34
N GLY A 44 -15.74 14.58 17.82
CA GLY A 44 -15.29 13.76 18.94
C GLY A 44 -14.11 12.87 18.56
N ILE A 45 -13.53 12.17 19.55
CA ILE A 45 -12.33 11.36 19.28
C ILE A 45 -12.55 10.33 18.17
N CYS A 46 -13.74 9.74 18.07
CA CYS A 46 -14.12 8.77 17.03
C CYS A 46 -14.28 9.35 15.62
N GLN A 47 -14.19 10.68 15.47
CA GLN A 47 -14.34 11.46 14.24
C GLN A 47 -15.72 11.40 13.57
N VAL A 48 -16.51 10.34 13.77
CA VAL A 48 -17.82 10.17 13.14
C VAL A 48 -18.98 10.82 13.91
N ARG A 49 -18.74 11.29 15.14
CA ARG A 49 -19.67 12.13 15.91
C ARG A 49 -19.15 13.56 16.00
N PHE A 50 -20.00 14.56 15.76
CA PHE A 50 -19.57 15.96 15.73
C PHE A 50 -20.61 16.93 16.25
N ASN A 51 -20.17 18.10 16.70
CA ASN A 51 -21.04 19.14 17.21
C ASN A 51 -21.24 20.23 16.15
N ARG A 52 -22.50 20.60 15.92
CA ARG A 52 -22.89 21.75 15.10
C ARG A 52 -24.01 22.50 15.78
N ASP A 53 -23.77 23.76 16.13
CA ASP A 53 -24.70 24.66 16.80
C ASP A 53 -25.23 24.12 18.15
N GLY A 54 -24.37 23.48 18.92
CA GLY A 54 -24.72 22.92 20.24
C GLY A 54 -25.57 21.66 20.16
N LYS A 55 -25.54 20.98 19.01
CA LYS A 55 -26.23 19.70 18.77
C LYS A 55 -25.22 18.64 18.33
N LEU A 56 -25.27 17.47 18.96
CA LEU A 56 -24.44 16.34 18.57
C LEU A 56 -25.06 15.62 17.37
N TYR A 57 -24.33 15.52 16.26
CA TYR A 57 -24.67 14.72 15.10
C TYR A 57 -23.97 13.36 15.16
N VAL A 58 -24.72 12.31 14.86
CA VAL A 58 -24.30 10.90 14.97
C VAL A 58 -24.57 10.12 13.68
N PRO A 59 -23.80 9.07 13.36
CA PRO A 59 -23.98 8.26 12.15
C PRO A 59 -25.39 7.66 12.03
N TRP A 60 -25.94 7.66 10.80
CA TRP A 60 -27.32 7.22 10.54
C TRP A 60 -27.52 6.70 9.11
N GLY A 61 -28.31 5.65 8.94
CA GLY A 61 -28.83 5.24 7.62
C GLY A 61 -27.84 4.53 6.70
N TYR A 62 -26.74 3.96 7.24
CA TYR A 62 -25.76 3.23 6.44
C TYR A 62 -25.07 2.11 7.21
N VAL A 63 -24.38 1.24 6.48
CA VAL A 63 -23.42 0.26 7.01
C VAL A 63 -22.12 0.29 6.19
N SER A 64 -20.99 -0.07 6.80
CA SER A 64 -19.70 -0.26 6.11
C SER A 64 -19.39 -1.72 5.85
N SER A 65 -20.03 -2.60 6.60
CA SER A 65 -19.82 -4.04 6.57
C SER A 65 -21.12 -4.72 6.95
N LEU A 66 -21.46 -5.76 6.20
CA LEU A 66 -22.67 -6.55 6.38
C LEU A 66 -22.32 -8.00 6.06
N GLY A 67 -22.67 -8.92 6.95
CA GLY A 67 -22.37 -10.33 6.77
C GLY A 67 -23.42 -11.23 7.39
N LEU A 68 -23.58 -12.41 6.81
CA LEU A 68 -24.41 -13.49 7.32
C LEU A 68 -23.47 -14.58 7.84
N ASP A 69 -23.34 -14.68 9.16
CA ASP A 69 -22.36 -15.55 9.82
C ASP A 69 -23.06 -16.43 10.89
N PRO A 70 -22.54 -17.63 11.20
CA PRO A 70 -22.94 -18.37 12.39
C PRO A 70 -22.71 -17.54 13.66
N ILE A 71 -23.58 -17.69 14.66
CA ILE A 71 -23.49 -16.95 15.94
C ILE A 71 -22.17 -17.26 16.68
N GLU A 72 -21.62 -18.45 16.50
CA GLU A 72 -20.33 -18.89 17.04
C GLU A 72 -19.15 -18.04 16.54
N LYS A 73 -19.28 -17.41 15.36
CA LYS A 73 -18.25 -16.52 14.82
C LYS A 73 -18.22 -15.16 15.53
N LYS A 74 -19.29 -14.80 16.27
CA LYS A 74 -19.37 -13.60 17.14
C LYS A 74 -19.05 -13.92 18.61
N PRO A 75 -18.22 -14.97 18.81
CA PRO A 75 -18.17 -15.85 19.98
C PRO A 75 -19.32 -15.70 20.99
N PHE A 76 -20.55 -15.96 20.55
CA PHE A 76 -21.69 -16.16 21.44
C PHE A 76 -22.01 -17.66 21.49
N TYR A 77 -21.47 -18.37 22.48
CA TYR A 77 -21.63 -19.84 22.55
C TYR A 77 -22.86 -20.27 23.34
N HIS A 78 -23.42 -19.36 24.13
CA HIS A 78 -24.61 -19.57 24.96
C HIS A 78 -25.80 -18.77 24.45
N VAL A 79 -25.80 -18.44 23.15
CA VAL A 79 -26.88 -17.75 22.47
C VAL A 79 -27.21 -18.52 21.21
N LEU A 80 -28.39 -19.14 21.17
CA LEU A 80 -28.94 -19.84 20.00
C LEU A 80 -27.90 -20.62 19.14
N PRO A 81 -27.15 -21.60 19.71
CA PRO A 81 -26.07 -22.27 18.99
C PRO A 81 -26.52 -22.89 17.65
N GLY A 82 -25.70 -22.70 16.61
CA GLY A 82 -25.95 -23.12 15.23
C GLY A 82 -26.81 -22.15 14.44
N ALA A 83 -27.33 -21.09 15.07
CA ALA A 83 -28.13 -20.09 14.37
C ALA A 83 -27.28 -19.20 13.47
N ARG A 84 -27.89 -18.75 12.36
CA ARG A 84 -27.34 -17.68 11.52
C ARG A 84 -27.68 -16.32 12.11
N THR A 85 -26.78 -15.37 11.90
CA THR A 85 -26.92 -13.98 12.36
C THR A 85 -26.63 -13.03 11.21
N VAL A 86 -27.45 -11.99 11.06
CA VAL A 86 -27.08 -10.84 10.24
C VAL A 86 -26.27 -9.91 11.12
N THR A 87 -25.02 -9.68 10.73
CA THR A 87 -24.11 -8.80 11.45
C THR A 87 -23.81 -7.58 10.61
N PHE A 88 -23.85 -6.40 11.21
CA PHE A 88 -23.54 -5.14 10.55
C PHE A 88 -22.54 -4.31 11.35
N GLY A 89 -21.82 -3.42 10.67
CA GLY A 89 -20.87 -2.49 11.26
C GLY A 89 -20.90 -1.16 10.52
N MET A 90 -20.38 -0.11 11.15
CA MET A 90 -20.34 1.24 10.56
C MET A 90 -18.88 1.72 10.45
N LEU A 91 -18.66 3.00 10.20
CA LEU A 91 -17.33 3.58 10.09
C LEU A 91 -16.91 4.24 11.41
N GLY A 92 -15.61 4.22 11.72
CA GLY A 92 -15.00 4.82 12.92
C GLY A 92 -14.64 3.80 14.02
N CYS A 93 -13.94 4.27 15.06
CA CYS A 93 -13.64 3.52 16.29
C CYS A 93 -13.31 4.52 17.40
N ASP A 94 -13.26 4.12 18.67
CA ASP A 94 -12.81 4.95 19.78
C ASP A 94 -11.36 4.65 20.27
N LEU A 95 -10.61 3.77 19.57
CA LEU A 95 -9.19 3.38 19.81
C LEU A 95 -8.21 3.77 18.64
N ARG A 96 -6.87 3.84 18.84
CA ARG A 96 -5.84 4.41 17.87
C ARG A 96 -4.85 3.41 17.21
N CYS A 97 -4.05 3.86 16.21
CA CYS A 97 -3.19 3.02 15.34
C CYS A 97 -1.93 3.68 14.67
N PRO A 98 -0.64 3.26 14.88
CA PRO A 98 0.57 4.11 14.57
C PRO A 98 1.68 3.73 13.49
N TYR A 99 1.43 3.20 12.27
CA TYR A 99 2.50 2.51 11.45
C TYR A 99 2.75 3.14 10.06
N CYS A 100 3.91 3.76 9.82
CA CYS A 100 4.23 4.43 8.55
C CYS A 100 5.75 4.51 8.19
N LEU A 101 6.04 4.90 6.94
CA LEU A 101 7.36 5.13 6.31
C LEU A 101 7.62 6.63 6.10
N VAL A 102 8.88 7.05 5.98
CA VAL A 102 9.22 8.45 5.63
C VAL A 102 9.05 8.74 4.13
N PRO A 103 8.90 10.02 3.70
CA PRO A 103 8.53 10.39 2.33
C PRO A 103 9.50 9.91 1.24
N SER A 104 10.80 9.88 1.56
CA SER A 104 11.88 9.52 0.64
C SER A 104 12.03 8.02 0.42
N THR A 105 11.26 7.19 1.14
CA THR A 105 11.34 5.73 1.05
C THR A 105 10.97 5.26 -0.35
N ARG A 106 11.85 4.48 -0.99
CA ARG A 106 11.63 4.04 -2.37
C ARG A 106 10.94 2.70 -2.44
N ILE A 107 9.93 2.63 -3.28
CA ILE A 107 9.06 1.48 -3.43
C ILE A 107 9.38 0.82 -4.76
N ALA A 108 9.57 -0.49 -4.74
CA ALA A 108 9.79 -1.23 -5.97
C ALA A 108 8.46 -1.48 -6.70
N THR A 109 8.33 -0.87 -7.87
CA THR A 109 7.14 -0.97 -8.73
C THR A 109 7.50 -1.62 -10.07
N THR A 110 6.48 -1.98 -10.85
CA THR A 110 6.68 -2.43 -12.25
C THR A 110 7.13 -1.32 -13.20
N GLN A 111 7.14 -0.06 -12.75
CA GLN A 111 7.50 1.13 -13.53
C GLN A 111 8.83 1.77 -13.08
N GLY A 112 9.43 1.27 -11.98
CA GLY A 112 10.63 1.87 -11.40
C GLY A 112 10.72 1.68 -9.89
N VAL A 113 11.85 2.11 -9.31
CA VAL A 113 12.03 2.21 -7.85
C VAL A 113 11.81 3.65 -7.42
N ILE A 114 10.56 3.99 -7.08
CA ILE A 114 10.06 5.36 -6.99
C ILE A 114 9.81 5.73 -5.52
N PRO A 115 10.18 6.94 -5.06
CA PRO A 115 9.83 7.38 -3.70
C PRO A 115 8.32 7.35 -3.45
N ILE A 116 7.89 6.91 -2.26
CA ILE A 116 6.48 6.77 -1.91
C ILE A 116 5.71 8.10 -1.99
N GLN A 117 6.38 9.22 -1.69
CA GLN A 117 5.80 10.56 -1.88
C GLN A 117 5.48 10.85 -3.35
N GLU A 118 6.31 10.38 -4.28
CA GLU A 118 6.10 10.65 -5.71
C GLU A 118 5.01 9.75 -6.28
N LEU A 119 4.93 8.50 -5.82
CA LEU A 119 3.80 7.62 -6.13
C LEU A 119 2.48 8.25 -5.64
N PHE A 120 2.50 8.84 -4.45
CA PHE A 120 1.37 9.61 -3.94
C PHE A 120 1.06 10.80 -4.86
N HIS A 121 2.05 11.60 -5.26
CA HIS A 121 1.86 12.77 -6.12
C HIS A 121 1.39 12.43 -7.54
N GLN A 122 1.86 11.33 -8.12
CA GLN A 122 1.51 10.87 -9.47
C GLN A 122 0.08 10.34 -9.58
N ALA A 123 -0.51 9.86 -8.47
CA ALA A 123 -1.86 9.34 -8.49
C ALA A 123 -2.89 10.43 -8.84
N GLU A 124 -3.72 10.15 -9.85
CA GLU A 124 -4.64 11.12 -10.46
C GLU A 124 -5.75 11.54 -9.49
N ARG A 125 -6.27 10.60 -8.70
CA ARG A 125 -7.32 10.85 -7.71
C ARG A 125 -6.71 10.93 -6.32
N LYS A 126 -6.91 12.07 -5.64
CA LYS A 126 -6.52 12.30 -4.24
C LYS A 126 -7.71 12.75 -3.41
N LEU A 127 -7.71 12.41 -2.11
CA LEU A 127 -8.71 12.89 -1.16
C LEU A 127 -8.05 13.72 -0.03
N HIS A 128 -8.60 14.94 0.14
CA HIS A 128 -8.18 15.95 1.10
C HIS A 128 -9.20 16.08 2.29
N ASP A 129 -8.79 16.14 3.58
CA ASP A 129 -9.62 16.11 4.82
C ASP A 129 -9.09 16.95 6.02
N GLY A 130 -7.96 17.64 5.89
CA GLY A 130 -7.27 18.37 6.96
C GLY A 130 -6.20 17.63 7.81
N GLN A 131 -6.25 16.29 8.00
CA GLN A 131 -5.32 15.56 8.89
C GLN A 131 -4.48 14.42 8.26
N ALA A 132 -5.02 13.60 7.34
CA ALA A 132 -4.25 12.61 6.57
C ALA A 132 -4.12 13.03 5.10
N ASP A 133 -3.98 12.16 4.10
CA ASP A 133 -4.25 12.30 2.65
C ASP A 133 -4.26 10.90 2.02
N ILE A 134 -5.13 10.70 1.03
CA ILE A 134 -5.16 9.48 0.21
C ILE A 134 -4.83 9.82 -1.20
N ALA A 135 -4.11 8.93 -1.86
CA ALA A 135 -4.08 8.87 -3.30
C ALA A 135 -4.48 7.47 -3.80
N PHE A 136 -5.27 7.43 -4.87
CA PHE A 136 -5.73 6.21 -5.53
C PHE A 136 -5.00 6.08 -6.88
N PRO A 137 -3.88 5.36 -6.95
CA PRO A 137 -3.12 5.23 -8.18
C PRO A 137 -3.86 4.33 -9.19
N HIS A 138 -3.82 4.73 -10.47
CA HIS A 138 -4.31 3.91 -11.58
C HIS A 138 -3.21 2.94 -12.03
N GLU A 139 -3.52 1.65 -12.13
CA GLU A 139 -2.60 0.60 -12.65
C GLU A 139 -1.18 0.59 -12.04
N LEU A 140 -1.06 0.94 -10.76
CA LEU A 140 0.21 0.80 -10.03
C LEU A 140 0.34 -0.60 -9.42
N PHE A 141 1.44 -1.26 -9.72
CA PHE A 141 1.78 -2.58 -9.19
C PHE A 141 3.14 -2.54 -8.48
N VAL A 142 3.20 -3.16 -7.31
CA VAL A 142 4.40 -3.24 -6.46
C VAL A 142 4.85 -4.67 -6.27
N TYR A 143 6.15 -4.88 -6.11
CA TYR A 143 6.70 -6.18 -5.75
C TYR A 143 6.52 -6.44 -4.25
N THR A 144 6.19 -7.68 -3.91
CA THR A 144 5.88 -8.12 -2.54
C THR A 144 6.92 -9.10 -2.00
N HIS A 145 6.76 -9.53 -0.75
CA HIS A 145 7.65 -10.51 -0.14
C HIS A 145 7.63 -11.89 -0.83
N SER A 146 6.55 -12.24 -1.54
CA SER A 146 6.43 -13.49 -2.32
C SER A 146 7.14 -13.41 -3.67
N ALA A 147 7.81 -12.29 -3.93
CA ALA A 147 8.47 -11.95 -5.19
C ALA A 147 7.49 -11.75 -6.37
N ARG A 148 6.18 -11.69 -6.13
CA ARG A 148 5.15 -11.38 -7.13
C ARG A 148 4.81 -9.90 -7.14
N THR A 149 4.02 -9.48 -8.13
CA THR A 149 3.49 -8.12 -8.22
C THR A 149 2.03 -8.07 -7.85
N HIS A 150 1.65 -7.15 -6.97
CA HIS A 150 0.26 -6.92 -6.55
C HIS A 150 -0.14 -5.46 -6.77
N ARG A 151 -1.45 -5.24 -7.00
CA ARG A 151 -1.99 -3.90 -7.26
C ARG A 151 -1.98 -3.07 -5.98
N VAL A 152 -1.59 -1.80 -6.10
CA VAL A 152 -1.73 -0.80 -5.04
C VAL A 152 -3.16 -0.25 -5.08
N ARG A 153 -3.90 -0.40 -3.99
CA ARG A 153 -5.26 0.12 -3.85
C ARG A 153 -5.26 1.60 -3.50
N ALA A 154 -4.40 1.97 -2.56
CA ALA A 154 -4.30 3.34 -2.09
C ALA A 154 -2.92 3.61 -1.49
N ILE A 155 -2.54 4.89 -1.43
CA ILE A 155 -1.32 5.40 -0.81
C ILE A 155 -1.70 6.45 0.22
N PHE A 156 -1.08 6.35 1.39
CA PHE A 156 -1.38 7.04 2.63
C PHE A 156 -0.34 8.08 2.92
N ARG A 157 -0.81 9.24 3.41
CA ARG A 157 0.02 10.33 3.88
C ARG A 157 -0.66 10.90 5.14
N HIS A 158 0.08 11.22 6.18
CA HIS A 158 -0.42 12.07 7.27
C HIS A 158 0.76 12.73 8.00
N GLU A 159 0.50 13.79 8.75
CA GLU A 159 1.52 14.39 9.62
C GLU A 159 1.80 13.48 10.82
N TYR A 160 3.07 13.32 11.16
CA TYR A 160 3.53 12.54 12.30
C TYR A 160 4.59 13.31 13.09
N GLN A 161 4.45 13.26 14.41
CA GLN A 161 5.42 13.80 15.36
C GLN A 161 5.74 12.72 16.36
N GLY A 162 6.98 12.22 16.35
CA GLY A 162 7.39 11.12 17.19
C GLY A 162 8.75 10.54 16.76
N PRO A 163 9.18 9.44 17.38
CA PRO A 163 10.40 8.74 16.97
C PRO A 163 10.26 8.12 15.57
N ILE A 164 11.36 8.11 14.82
CA ILE A 164 11.59 7.28 13.63
C ILE A 164 12.79 6.37 13.90
N VAL A 165 12.70 5.12 13.47
CA VAL A 165 13.78 4.15 13.49
C VAL A 165 14.41 4.08 12.10
N LYS A 166 15.72 4.31 12.04
CA LYS A 166 16.56 4.16 10.86
C LYS A 166 17.34 2.86 10.95
N ILE A 167 17.07 1.95 10.04
CA ILE A 167 17.69 0.61 9.97
C ILE A 167 18.63 0.59 8.77
N SER A 168 19.92 0.40 9.03
CA SER A 168 20.97 0.41 8.00
C SER A 168 21.42 -1.03 7.72
N PRO A 169 20.94 -1.69 6.65
CA PRO A 169 21.40 -3.03 6.28
C PRO A 169 22.81 -3.02 5.68
N ALA A 170 23.43 -4.19 5.61
CA ALA A 170 24.63 -4.38 4.81
C ALA A 170 24.27 -4.33 3.32
N PHE A 171 25.09 -3.65 2.52
CA PHE A 171 24.97 -3.60 1.06
C PHE A 171 23.79 -2.81 0.49
N LEU A 172 22.71 -2.59 1.24
CA LEU A 172 21.52 -1.88 0.76
C LEU A 172 21.36 -0.52 1.47
N PRO A 173 20.58 0.41 0.89
CA PRO A 173 20.27 1.69 1.52
C PRO A 173 19.53 1.51 2.86
N PRO A 174 19.65 2.49 3.78
CA PRO A 174 18.89 2.48 5.02
C PRO A 174 17.39 2.62 4.75
N LEU A 175 16.58 2.03 5.62
CA LEU A 175 15.13 2.23 5.66
C LEU A 175 14.77 3.00 6.93
N GLU A 176 13.87 3.97 6.79
CA GLU A 176 13.41 4.81 7.89
C GLU A 176 11.89 4.71 8.04
N CYS A 177 11.44 4.40 9.25
CA CYS A 177 10.04 4.08 9.52
C CYS A 177 9.67 4.33 10.99
N THR A 178 8.38 4.39 11.29
CA THR A 178 7.91 4.50 12.68
C THR A 178 8.36 3.25 13.49
N PRO A 179 8.58 3.35 14.81
CA PRO A 179 9.01 2.23 15.67
C PRO A 179 8.23 0.94 15.46
N ASP A 180 6.92 1.10 15.25
CA ASP A 180 6.02 -0.01 15.12
C ASP A 180 6.03 -0.64 13.71
N HIS A 181 6.62 0.00 12.70
CA HIS A 181 6.63 -0.49 11.32
C HIS A 181 7.37 -1.83 11.22
N ARG A 182 6.85 -2.77 10.42
CA ARG A 182 7.31 -4.17 10.44
C ARG A 182 8.06 -4.57 9.19
N LEU A 183 9.26 -5.09 9.37
CA LEU A 183 10.12 -5.54 8.28
C LEU A 183 10.28 -7.05 8.35
N LEU A 184 10.29 -7.70 7.19
CA LEU A 184 10.55 -9.12 7.10
C LEU A 184 12.01 -9.39 7.47
N ALA A 185 12.23 -10.11 8.57
CA ALA A 185 13.55 -10.33 9.15
C ALA A 185 13.65 -11.71 9.81
N THR A 186 14.88 -12.16 10.04
CA THR A 186 15.20 -13.37 10.81
C THR A 186 16.39 -13.08 11.73
N PRO A 187 16.52 -13.75 12.88
CA PRO A 187 17.78 -13.78 13.61
C PRO A 187 18.94 -14.17 12.69
N LYS A 188 20.07 -13.52 12.88
CA LYS A 188 21.30 -13.71 12.09
C LYS A 188 21.79 -15.14 12.25
N PRO A 189 21.90 -15.93 11.17
CA PRO A 189 22.25 -17.34 11.28
C PRO A 189 23.69 -17.52 11.75
N LYS A 190 23.93 -18.52 12.63
CA LYS A 190 25.30 -18.92 12.98
C LYS A 190 25.98 -19.54 11.75
N ARG A 191 27.31 -19.46 11.70
CA ARG A 191 28.10 -19.99 10.59
C ARG A 191 27.82 -21.49 10.42
N GLY A 192 27.41 -21.91 9.23
CA GLY A 192 27.09 -23.31 8.92
C GLY A 192 25.66 -23.76 9.23
N ILE A 193 24.82 -22.90 9.83
CA ILE A 193 23.41 -23.19 10.11
C ILE A 193 22.52 -22.52 9.06
N SER A 194 21.49 -23.24 8.60
CA SER A 194 20.48 -22.69 7.70
C SER A 194 19.70 -21.56 8.38
N PRO A 195 19.34 -20.49 7.66
CA PRO A 195 18.51 -19.42 8.19
C PRO A 195 17.14 -19.94 8.65
N HIS A 196 16.61 -19.38 9.73
CA HIS A 196 15.21 -19.59 10.08
C HIS A 196 14.31 -18.90 9.04
N PRO A 197 13.10 -19.42 8.79
CA PRO A 197 12.11 -18.73 7.97
C PRO A 197 11.90 -17.31 8.51
N PRO A 198 11.95 -16.27 7.66
CA PRO A 198 11.81 -14.91 8.12
C PRO A 198 10.37 -14.59 8.51
N SER A 199 10.19 -13.71 9.48
CA SER A 199 8.90 -13.23 9.96
C SER A 199 8.89 -11.70 10.01
N MET A 200 7.70 -11.11 10.10
CA MET A 200 7.57 -9.66 10.28
C MET A 200 8.00 -9.26 11.70
N VAL A 201 9.04 -8.42 11.82
CA VAL A 201 9.60 -7.92 13.09
C VAL A 201 9.46 -6.40 13.13
N ARG A 202 9.05 -5.84 14.27
CA ARG A 202 9.00 -4.38 14.44
C ARG A 202 10.37 -3.72 14.29
N ALA A 203 10.37 -2.52 13.74
CA ALA A 203 11.55 -1.72 13.55
C ALA A 203 12.30 -1.43 14.86
N ASP A 204 11.58 -1.16 15.96
CA ASP A 204 12.18 -0.90 17.27
C ASP A 204 12.74 -2.14 17.99
N GLN A 205 12.39 -3.34 17.52
CA GLN A 205 12.92 -4.60 18.04
C GLN A 205 14.12 -5.11 17.23
N LEU A 206 14.36 -4.55 16.06
CA LEU A 206 15.49 -4.95 15.23
C LEU A 206 16.82 -4.50 15.86
N THR A 207 17.79 -5.40 15.85
CA THR A 207 19.15 -5.14 16.32
C THR A 207 20.16 -5.62 15.26
N ARG A 208 21.47 -5.47 15.54
CA ARG A 208 22.55 -6.03 14.72
C ARG A 208 22.57 -7.56 14.66
N ASP A 209 21.78 -8.21 15.51
CA ASP A 209 21.64 -9.66 15.57
C ASP A 209 20.57 -10.18 14.61
N TYR A 210 19.96 -9.33 13.80
CA TYR A 210 19.00 -9.69 12.76
C TYR A 210 19.56 -9.53 11.34
N CYS A 211 18.96 -10.28 10.43
CA CYS A 211 19.07 -10.12 8.99
C CYS A 211 17.70 -9.74 8.40
N LEU A 212 17.66 -8.76 7.51
CA LEU A 212 16.48 -8.43 6.71
C LEU A 212 16.36 -9.39 5.53
N ALA A 213 15.16 -9.87 5.23
CA ALA A 213 14.90 -10.75 4.11
C ALA A 213 14.57 -9.96 2.85
N VAL A 214 15.28 -10.28 1.76
CA VAL A 214 15.10 -9.68 0.43
C VAL A 214 14.79 -10.80 -0.57
N PRO A 215 13.68 -10.75 -1.32
CA PRO A 215 13.29 -11.84 -2.23
C PRO A 215 14.27 -11.99 -3.41
N LYS A 216 14.56 -13.25 -3.79
CA LYS A 216 15.52 -13.61 -4.84
C LYS A 216 14.92 -13.71 -6.25
N LYS A 217 13.68 -14.17 -6.36
CA LYS A 217 13.07 -14.61 -7.62
C LYS A 217 11.95 -13.66 -8.04
N LEU A 218 12.25 -12.40 -8.28
CA LEU A 218 11.24 -11.41 -8.70
C LEU A 218 10.54 -11.87 -10.00
N ILE A 219 9.22 -12.10 -9.91
CA ILE A 219 8.36 -12.67 -10.95
C ILE A 219 7.55 -11.54 -11.57
N CYS A 220 8.06 -10.97 -12.66
CA CYS A 220 7.32 -10.09 -13.56
C CYS A 220 8.07 -10.01 -14.88
N SER A 221 7.45 -10.50 -15.95
CA SER A 221 8.02 -10.46 -17.30
C SER A 221 6.89 -10.32 -18.30
N ARG A 222 6.94 -9.26 -19.12
CA ARG A 222 6.02 -9.04 -20.24
C ARG A 222 6.81 -8.59 -21.45
N GLU A 223 6.37 -8.98 -22.65
CA GLU A 223 6.83 -8.33 -23.86
C GLU A 223 6.36 -6.88 -23.87
N ILE A 224 7.25 -5.96 -24.27
CA ILE A 224 6.96 -4.52 -24.24
C ILE A 224 7.25 -3.94 -25.61
N THR A 225 6.30 -3.16 -26.10
CA THR A 225 6.43 -2.32 -27.28
C THR A 225 6.40 -0.86 -26.82
N LEU A 226 7.37 -0.07 -27.30
CA LEU A 226 7.48 1.35 -27.04
C LEU A 226 6.74 2.11 -28.13
N GLU A 227 5.76 2.89 -27.72
CA GLU A 227 5.03 3.79 -28.60
C GLU A 227 5.78 5.14 -28.65
N VAL A 228 6.59 5.30 -29.69
CA VAL A 228 7.55 6.42 -29.83
C VAL A 228 6.86 7.79 -29.86
N PRO A 229 5.72 8.00 -30.55
CA PRO A 229 5.03 9.29 -30.54
C PRO A 229 4.68 9.78 -29.13
N GLN A 230 4.18 8.89 -28.27
CA GLN A 230 3.77 9.19 -26.90
C GLN A 230 4.97 9.62 -26.06
N LEU A 231 6.11 8.92 -26.21
CA LEU A 231 7.36 9.27 -25.55
C LEU A 231 7.88 10.64 -26.00
N LEU A 232 7.86 10.92 -27.31
CA LEU A 232 8.32 12.20 -27.86
C LEU A 232 7.45 13.37 -27.40
N GLN A 233 6.13 13.19 -27.31
CA GLN A 233 5.20 14.23 -26.88
C GLN A 233 5.51 14.77 -25.47
N THR A 234 6.14 13.97 -24.60
CA THR A 234 6.53 14.40 -23.25
C THR A 234 7.58 15.53 -23.22
N LEU A 235 8.34 15.70 -24.30
CA LEU A 235 9.47 16.65 -24.39
C LEU A 235 9.25 17.78 -25.41
N ILE A 236 8.18 17.70 -26.20
CA ILE A 236 7.89 18.68 -27.26
C ILE A 236 6.96 19.75 -26.70
N ASP A 237 7.52 20.93 -26.48
CA ASP A 237 6.77 22.15 -26.13
C ASP A 237 6.23 22.85 -27.40
N PRO A 238 4.91 22.83 -27.65
CA PRO A 238 4.32 23.41 -28.87
C PRO A 238 4.45 24.93 -28.94
N SER A 239 4.60 25.60 -27.78
CA SER A 239 4.71 27.06 -27.70
C SER A 239 6.02 27.58 -28.32
N ARG A 240 7.03 26.73 -28.42
CA ARG A 240 8.36 27.06 -28.99
C ARG A 240 8.47 26.79 -30.49
N MET A 241 7.40 26.31 -31.12
CA MET A 241 7.38 26.07 -32.58
C MET A 241 7.12 27.37 -33.33
N GLN A 242 8.17 28.00 -33.87
CA GLN A 242 8.10 29.25 -34.65
C GLN A 242 7.19 29.19 -35.91
N ARG A 243 6.74 28.01 -36.32
CA ARG A 243 5.89 27.77 -37.50
C ARG A 243 4.86 26.71 -37.16
N GLN A 244 3.80 27.09 -36.47
CA GLN A 244 2.70 26.18 -36.18
C GLN A 244 1.90 25.93 -37.47
N LEU A 245 2.05 24.74 -38.04
CA LEU A 245 1.14 24.25 -39.06
C LEU A 245 -0.08 23.68 -38.36
N THR A 246 -1.22 24.33 -38.51
CA THR A 246 -2.48 23.76 -38.04
C THR A 246 -3.08 22.87 -39.12
N ARG A 247 -3.85 21.87 -38.70
CA ARG A 247 -4.61 21.01 -39.62
C ARG A 247 -5.48 21.85 -40.57
N ASP A 248 -6.14 22.87 -40.05
CA ASP A 248 -6.95 23.82 -40.83
C ASP A 248 -6.13 24.57 -41.88
N MET A 249 -4.90 24.98 -41.53
CA MET A 249 -4.03 25.68 -42.48
C MET A 249 -3.55 24.75 -43.60
N ILE A 250 -3.27 23.48 -43.28
CA ILE A 250 -2.91 22.46 -44.28
C ILE A 250 -4.08 22.25 -45.27
N ILE A 251 -5.30 22.07 -44.76
CA ILE A 251 -6.51 21.88 -45.56
C ILE A 251 -6.72 23.08 -46.47
N LYS A 252 -6.76 24.29 -45.89
CA LYS A 252 -7.01 25.53 -46.65
C LYS A 252 -5.91 25.82 -47.68
N VAL A 253 -4.64 25.53 -47.38
CA VAL A 253 -3.58 25.67 -48.39
C VAL A 253 -3.79 24.68 -49.53
N ALA A 254 -4.13 23.42 -49.26
CA ALA A 254 -4.37 22.42 -50.30
C ALA A 254 -5.58 22.79 -51.19
N GLU A 255 -6.69 23.22 -50.58
CA GLU A 255 -7.90 23.68 -51.28
C GLU A 255 -7.61 24.90 -52.17
N LEU A 256 -6.99 25.94 -51.62
CA LEU A 256 -6.68 27.16 -52.37
C LEU A 256 -5.62 26.91 -53.46
N SER A 257 -4.73 25.94 -53.24
CA SER A 257 -3.77 25.50 -54.26
C SER A 257 -4.46 24.77 -55.40
N ALA A 258 -5.45 23.91 -55.11
CA ALA A 258 -6.26 23.23 -56.12
C ALA A 258 -7.11 24.21 -56.95
N GLN A 259 -7.46 25.37 -56.37
CA GLN A 259 -8.14 26.48 -57.04
C GLN A 259 -7.19 27.37 -57.88
N GLY A 260 -5.90 27.04 -57.96
CA GLY A 260 -4.92 27.75 -58.79
C GLY A 260 -4.39 29.06 -58.20
N LEU A 261 -4.62 29.34 -56.91
CA LEU A 261 -4.09 30.55 -56.29
C LEU A 261 -2.55 30.49 -56.16
N THR A 262 -1.90 31.62 -56.40
CA THR A 262 -0.44 31.76 -56.21
C THR A 262 -0.08 31.70 -54.73
N GLN A 263 1.17 31.32 -54.42
CA GLN A 263 1.71 31.29 -53.04
C GLN A 263 1.46 32.60 -52.29
N THR A 264 1.60 33.74 -52.97
CA THR A 264 1.37 35.07 -52.42
C THR A 264 -0.11 35.29 -52.07
N GLY A 265 -1.03 34.87 -52.94
CA GLY A 265 -2.48 34.98 -52.71
C GLY A 265 -2.96 34.11 -51.56
N ILE A 266 -2.47 32.88 -51.45
CA ILE A 266 -2.80 31.97 -50.35
C ILE A 266 -2.26 32.50 -49.02
N ALA A 267 -1.00 32.97 -49.00
CA ALA A 267 -0.37 33.52 -47.81
C ALA A 267 -1.13 34.74 -47.25
N ALA A 268 -1.56 35.65 -48.12
CA ALA A 268 -2.36 36.81 -47.75
C ALA A 268 -3.72 36.42 -47.16
N ARG A 269 -4.39 35.42 -47.75
CA ARG A 269 -5.73 34.98 -47.34
C ARG A 269 -5.75 34.19 -46.02
N LEU A 270 -4.65 33.52 -45.70
CA LEU A 270 -4.50 32.71 -44.48
C LEU A 270 -3.71 33.40 -43.37
N GLY A 271 -3.21 34.63 -43.61
CA GLY A 271 -2.41 35.37 -42.63
C GLY A 271 -1.11 34.65 -42.25
N CYS A 272 -0.50 33.91 -43.18
CA CYS A 272 0.68 33.09 -42.93
C CYS A 272 1.85 33.43 -43.87
N SER A 273 3.05 32.92 -43.58
CA SER A 273 4.21 33.26 -44.41
C SER A 273 4.17 32.59 -45.78
N ARG A 274 4.50 33.33 -46.85
CA ARG A 274 4.64 32.80 -48.23
C ARG A 274 5.56 31.58 -48.31
N ARG A 275 6.63 31.58 -47.50
CA ARG A 275 7.59 30.48 -47.43
C ARG A 275 6.98 29.18 -46.90
N LEU A 276 6.01 29.28 -45.97
CA LEU A 276 5.28 28.14 -45.41
C LEU A 276 4.33 27.53 -46.46
N VAL A 277 3.61 28.38 -47.18
CA VAL A 277 2.74 27.96 -48.29
C VAL A 277 3.57 27.27 -49.38
N GLY A 278 4.70 27.85 -49.78
CA GLY A 278 5.58 27.26 -50.78
C GLY A 278 6.19 25.93 -50.36
N LEU A 279 6.50 25.75 -49.06
CA LEU A 279 6.95 24.47 -48.51
C LEU A 279 5.84 23.40 -48.64
N LEU A 280 4.61 23.72 -48.21
CA LEU A 280 3.47 22.80 -48.30
C LEU A 280 3.18 22.39 -49.74
N GLN A 281 3.04 23.37 -50.64
CA GLN A 281 2.78 23.12 -52.06
C GLN A 281 3.89 22.29 -52.71
N GLY A 282 5.16 22.65 -52.47
CA GLY A 282 6.29 21.92 -53.06
C GLY A 282 6.38 20.48 -52.57
N LYS A 283 6.07 20.22 -51.29
CA LYS A 283 6.09 18.87 -50.72
C LYS A 283 4.90 18.01 -51.17
N LEU A 284 3.71 18.61 -51.30
CA LEU A 284 2.53 17.95 -51.86
C LEU A 284 2.72 17.62 -53.35
N ALA A 285 3.21 18.58 -54.14
CA ALA A 285 3.44 18.41 -55.58
C ALA A 285 4.52 17.36 -55.89
N ALA A 286 5.57 17.29 -55.06
CA ALA A 286 6.61 16.27 -55.18
C ALA A 286 6.18 14.88 -54.70
N GLY A 287 4.93 14.71 -54.23
CA GLY A 287 4.44 13.45 -53.65
C GLY A 287 5.14 13.03 -52.35
N ILE A 288 5.98 13.92 -51.79
CA ILE A 288 6.73 13.69 -50.55
C ILE A 288 5.78 13.73 -49.35
N TRP A 289 4.78 14.61 -49.39
CA TRP A 289 3.70 14.63 -48.41
C TRP A 289 2.39 14.24 -49.09
N ARG A 290 1.62 13.35 -48.46
CA ARG A 290 0.27 13.02 -48.91
C ARG A 290 -0.74 13.68 -47.99
N LEU A 291 -1.79 14.28 -48.57
CA LEU A 291 -2.80 15.00 -47.81
C LEU A 291 -3.45 14.15 -46.68
N PRO A 292 -3.76 12.85 -46.86
CA PRO A 292 -4.26 11.99 -45.79
C PRO A 292 -3.29 11.81 -44.61
N GLU A 293 -1.97 11.82 -44.85
CA GLU A 293 -0.93 11.70 -43.81
C GLU A 293 -0.74 13.03 -43.08
N LEU A 294 -0.72 14.13 -43.81
CA LEU A 294 -0.70 15.49 -43.27
C LEU A 294 -1.89 15.81 -42.37
N LEU A 295 -3.06 15.21 -42.63
CA LEU A 295 -4.24 15.36 -41.77
C LEU A 295 -4.12 14.63 -40.42
N ARG A 296 -3.15 13.71 -40.27
CA ARG A 296 -2.79 13.06 -39.00
C ARG A 296 -1.75 13.86 -38.20
N TYR A 297 -1.27 14.98 -38.75
CA TYR A 297 -0.41 15.91 -38.03
C TYR A 297 -1.20 16.57 -36.89
N ASP A 298 -0.78 16.30 -35.65
CA ASP A 298 -1.41 16.85 -34.43
C ASP A 298 -0.89 18.25 -34.06
N GLY A 299 -0.07 18.86 -34.93
CA GLY A 299 0.62 20.12 -34.67
C GLY A 299 2.02 19.96 -34.08
N LYS A 300 2.46 18.73 -33.74
CA LYS A 300 3.75 18.45 -33.08
C LYS A 300 4.60 17.44 -33.86
N LEU A 301 4.02 16.31 -34.27
CA LEU A 301 4.72 15.18 -34.89
C LEU A 301 4.13 14.78 -36.25
N PHE A 302 4.99 14.44 -37.22
CA PHE A 302 4.56 13.79 -38.46
C PHE A 302 4.52 12.28 -38.29
N LEU A 303 3.39 11.67 -38.62
CA LEU A 303 3.19 10.22 -38.68
C LEU A 303 3.11 9.80 -40.16
N GLU A 304 4.14 9.12 -40.64
CA GLU A 304 4.35 8.71 -42.03
C GLU A 304 4.31 7.18 -42.09
N GLY A 305 3.11 6.59 -42.10
CA GLY A 305 2.93 5.14 -41.99
C GLY A 305 3.49 4.64 -40.65
N GLU A 306 4.48 3.74 -40.72
CA GLU A 306 5.16 3.15 -39.55
C GLU A 306 6.25 4.06 -38.94
N TYR A 307 6.48 5.26 -39.47
CA TYR A 307 7.55 6.17 -39.03
C TYR A 307 7.00 7.46 -38.40
N VAL A 308 7.79 8.04 -37.49
CA VAL A 308 7.54 9.32 -36.84
C VAL A 308 8.76 10.25 -36.98
N ARG A 309 8.52 11.55 -37.23
CA ARG A 309 9.57 12.57 -37.27
C ARG A 309 9.09 13.94 -36.82
N LEU A 310 10.03 14.80 -36.45
CA LEU A 310 9.75 16.21 -36.16
C LEU A 310 9.48 17.02 -37.43
N PHE A 311 8.80 18.15 -37.28
CA PHE A 311 8.37 19.01 -38.40
C PHE A 311 9.50 19.37 -39.40
N ASN A 312 10.67 19.77 -38.89
CA ASN A 312 11.82 20.21 -39.70
C ASN A 312 12.88 19.11 -39.91
N GLU A 313 12.57 17.86 -39.57
CA GLU A 313 13.51 16.75 -39.69
C GLU A 313 13.40 16.07 -41.06
N HIS A 314 14.53 15.71 -41.67
CA HIS A 314 14.58 15.02 -42.95
C HIS A 314 13.94 13.62 -42.87
N ALA A 315 13.26 13.20 -43.94
CA ALA A 315 12.72 11.84 -44.11
C ALA A 315 13.81 10.84 -44.56
N PRO A 316 13.65 9.52 -44.32
CA PRO A 316 12.56 8.89 -43.55
C PRO A 316 12.66 9.21 -42.05
N GLY A 317 11.57 9.11 -41.29
CA GLY A 317 11.57 9.27 -39.82
C GLY A 317 12.25 8.13 -39.06
N ILE A 318 12.04 8.06 -37.74
CA ILE A 318 12.36 6.86 -36.95
C ILE A 318 11.09 6.00 -36.79
N PRO A 319 11.17 4.69 -36.50
CA PRO A 319 9.97 3.87 -36.32
C PRO A 319 9.06 4.43 -35.22
N SER A 320 7.75 4.36 -35.44
CA SER A 320 6.71 4.81 -34.52
C SER A 320 6.43 3.81 -33.40
N SER A 321 6.77 2.54 -33.61
CA SER A 321 6.62 1.45 -32.64
C SER A 321 7.92 0.64 -32.59
N LEU A 322 8.41 0.33 -31.39
CA LEU A 322 9.68 -0.39 -31.19
C LEU A 322 9.50 -1.51 -30.17
N LYS A 323 9.81 -2.75 -30.54
CA LYS A 323 9.89 -3.86 -29.57
C LYS A 323 11.11 -3.66 -28.68
N LEU A 324 10.92 -3.74 -27.36
CA LEU A 324 12.02 -3.78 -26.40
C LEU A 324 12.62 -5.19 -26.36
N ASP A 325 13.52 -5.46 -27.32
CA ASP A 325 14.32 -6.69 -27.42
C ASP A 325 15.75 -6.48 -26.88
N GLU A 326 16.57 -7.53 -26.92
CA GLU A 326 17.97 -7.48 -26.48
C GLU A 326 18.80 -6.41 -27.21
N ARG A 327 18.52 -6.16 -28.50
CA ARG A 327 19.26 -5.19 -29.32
C ARG A 327 18.98 -3.76 -28.87
N LEU A 328 17.69 -3.41 -28.72
CA LEU A 328 17.32 -2.10 -28.20
C LEU A 328 17.82 -1.90 -26.76
N ALA A 329 17.73 -2.95 -25.93
CA ALA A 329 18.25 -2.93 -24.56
C ALA A 329 19.77 -2.68 -24.51
N ARG A 330 20.58 -3.31 -25.36
CA ARG A 330 22.03 -3.04 -25.47
C ARG A 330 22.30 -1.57 -25.81
N LEU A 331 21.60 -1.03 -26.81
CA LEU A 331 21.78 0.36 -27.22
C LEU A 331 21.41 1.35 -26.11
N LEU A 332 20.34 1.08 -25.35
CA LEU A 332 19.97 1.85 -24.17
C LEU A 332 21.02 1.74 -23.05
N GLY A 333 21.62 0.56 -22.87
CA GLY A 333 22.72 0.33 -21.93
C GLY A 333 23.95 1.18 -22.25
N TYR A 334 24.37 1.18 -23.52
CA TYR A 334 25.45 2.04 -24.01
C TYR A 334 25.13 3.53 -23.86
N TYR A 335 23.87 3.94 -24.03
CA TYR A 335 23.48 5.33 -23.80
C TYR A 335 23.58 5.71 -22.33
N CYS A 336 23.06 4.88 -21.43
CA CYS A 336 23.16 5.12 -20.00
C CYS A 336 24.63 5.19 -19.57
N ALA A 337 25.52 4.38 -20.14
CA ALA A 337 26.96 4.45 -19.88
C ALA A 337 27.58 5.73 -20.48
N GLU A 338 27.66 5.81 -21.82
CA GLU A 338 28.51 6.76 -22.55
C GLU A 338 27.74 7.75 -23.45
N GLY A 339 26.41 7.68 -23.40
CA GLY A 339 25.51 8.54 -24.17
C GLY A 339 25.24 9.90 -23.53
N CYS A 340 24.99 10.89 -24.37
CA CYS A 340 24.40 12.17 -24.01
C CYS A 340 23.59 12.77 -25.17
N VAL A 341 22.65 13.66 -24.82
CA VAL A 341 21.90 14.46 -25.79
C VAL A 341 22.29 15.92 -25.63
N TRP A 342 22.69 16.55 -26.74
CA TRP A 342 22.97 17.98 -26.76
C TRP A 342 21.84 18.74 -27.45
N ARG A 343 21.31 19.79 -26.80
CA ARG A 343 20.21 20.62 -27.33
C ARG A 343 20.68 22.06 -27.59
N ASP A 344 20.38 22.61 -28.77
CA ASP A 344 20.49 24.04 -29.07
C ASP A 344 19.11 24.71 -28.98
N THR A 345 18.57 24.79 -27.77
CA THR A 345 17.22 25.31 -27.53
C THR A 345 17.09 26.80 -27.82
N ARG A 346 18.20 27.55 -27.89
CA ARG A 346 18.21 29.01 -28.18
C ARG A 346 17.99 29.32 -29.66
N ARG A 347 18.53 28.51 -30.56
CA ARG A 347 18.41 28.71 -32.01
C ARG A 347 17.39 27.79 -32.67
N ARG A 348 17.18 26.58 -32.14
CA ARG A 348 16.29 25.55 -32.71
C ARG A 348 15.59 24.78 -31.58
N ALA A 349 14.33 25.13 -31.31
CA ALA A 349 13.53 24.65 -30.17
C ALA A 349 13.56 23.13 -29.90
N HIS A 350 13.66 22.31 -30.95
CA HIS A 350 13.69 20.84 -30.85
C HIS A 350 14.94 20.23 -31.48
N SER A 351 16.04 20.97 -31.54
CA SER A 351 17.32 20.37 -31.89
C SER A 351 17.78 19.43 -30.77
N ALA A 352 18.13 18.21 -31.14
CA ALA A 352 18.73 17.23 -30.26
C ALA A 352 19.78 16.46 -31.07
N MET A 353 20.99 16.37 -30.52
CA MET A 353 22.10 15.63 -31.12
C MET A 353 22.46 14.50 -30.15
N LEU A 354 22.24 13.27 -30.59
CA LEU A 354 22.59 12.06 -29.83
C LEU A 354 24.07 11.77 -30.03
N THR A 355 24.82 11.64 -28.95
CA THR A 355 26.25 11.34 -28.98
C THR A 355 26.59 10.21 -28.01
N PHE A 356 27.36 9.23 -28.45
CA PHE A 356 28.01 8.22 -27.61
C PHE A 356 29.52 8.46 -27.65
N SER A 357 30.19 8.52 -26.51
CA SER A 357 31.63 8.85 -26.44
C SER A 357 32.42 7.70 -25.84
N PHE A 358 33.20 6.98 -26.65
CA PHE A 358 34.01 5.86 -26.19
C PHE A 358 35.51 6.20 -26.20
N GLY A 359 36.31 5.46 -25.44
CA GLY A 359 37.77 5.50 -25.51
C GLY A 359 38.30 5.10 -26.90
N ARG A 360 39.49 5.59 -27.26
CA ARG A 360 40.11 5.28 -28.58
C ARG A 360 40.36 3.79 -28.86
N HIS A 361 40.44 2.98 -27.80
CA HIS A 361 40.66 1.55 -27.88
C HIS A 361 39.35 0.76 -28.07
N GLU A 362 38.19 1.37 -27.80
CA GLU A 362 36.86 0.75 -27.79
C GLU A 362 36.15 0.90 -29.15
N LYS A 363 36.92 0.75 -30.24
CA LYS A 363 36.39 0.89 -31.62
C LYS A 363 35.28 -0.11 -31.92
N HIS A 364 35.29 -1.27 -31.27
CA HIS A 364 34.27 -2.29 -31.45
C HIS A 364 32.90 -1.82 -30.94
N LEU A 365 32.84 -1.16 -29.76
CA LEU A 365 31.61 -0.56 -29.24
C LEU A 365 31.06 0.53 -30.17
N CYS A 366 31.95 1.35 -30.75
CA CYS A 366 31.53 2.35 -31.75
C CYS A 366 30.82 1.72 -32.96
N ARG A 367 31.37 0.60 -33.49
CA ARG A 367 30.77 -0.11 -34.63
C ARG A 367 29.43 -0.71 -34.27
N GLU A 368 29.36 -1.37 -33.12
CA GLU A 368 28.12 -1.98 -32.64
C GLU A 368 27.02 -0.93 -32.46
N VAL A 369 27.32 0.23 -31.88
CA VAL A 369 26.35 1.33 -31.77
C VAL A 369 25.90 1.83 -33.14
N GLN A 370 26.81 1.98 -34.11
CA GLN A 370 26.44 2.37 -35.48
C GLN A 370 25.52 1.34 -36.15
N GLU A 371 25.83 0.05 -36.01
CA GLU A 371 25.01 -1.06 -36.51
C GLU A 371 23.63 -1.09 -35.86
N LEU A 372 23.55 -1.01 -34.53
CA LEU A 372 22.28 -0.96 -33.79
C LEU A 372 21.42 0.25 -34.19
N LEU A 373 22.02 1.44 -34.37
CA LEU A 373 21.29 2.64 -34.81
C LEU A 373 20.75 2.48 -36.24
N LYS A 374 21.51 1.84 -37.12
CA LYS A 374 21.08 1.54 -38.49
C LYS A 374 19.99 0.49 -38.52
N ASP A 375 20.14 -0.61 -37.79
CA ASP A 375 19.21 -1.74 -37.83
C ASP A 375 17.88 -1.42 -37.14
N LEU A 376 17.93 -0.75 -35.99
CA LEU A 376 16.73 -0.44 -35.21
C LEU A 376 15.97 0.78 -35.73
N PHE A 377 16.69 1.77 -36.27
CA PHE A 377 16.09 3.08 -36.62
C PHE A 377 16.27 3.49 -38.07
N GLY A 378 17.06 2.78 -38.86
CA GLY A 378 17.45 3.21 -40.22
C GLY A 378 18.35 4.45 -40.23
N VAL A 379 19.06 4.73 -39.13
CA VAL A 379 19.84 5.98 -38.97
C VAL A 379 21.33 5.70 -39.08
N GLU A 380 21.94 6.27 -40.13
CA GLU A 380 23.39 6.28 -40.31
C GLU A 380 24.04 7.30 -39.37
N ALA A 381 24.83 6.83 -38.41
CA ALA A 381 25.54 7.68 -37.45
C ALA A 381 26.98 7.96 -37.87
N HIS A 382 27.46 9.17 -37.56
CA HIS A 382 28.80 9.64 -37.93
C HIS A 382 29.82 9.34 -36.84
N LEU A 383 31.01 8.87 -37.23
CA LEU A 383 32.12 8.66 -36.30
C LEU A 383 33.09 9.85 -36.32
N HIS A 384 33.15 10.59 -35.22
CA HIS A 384 34.06 11.71 -35.03
C HIS A 384 35.24 11.32 -34.14
N LYS A 385 36.47 11.53 -34.63
CA LYS A 385 37.69 11.32 -33.85
C LYS A 385 38.00 12.58 -33.04
N ARG A 386 38.02 12.48 -31.70
CA ARG A 386 38.43 13.55 -30.78
C ARG A 386 39.84 13.28 -30.23
N LYS A 387 40.37 14.21 -29.43
CA LYS A 387 41.72 14.10 -28.85
C LYS A 387 41.90 12.81 -28.03
N THR A 388 40.93 12.50 -27.18
CA THR A 388 40.97 11.35 -26.25
C THR A 388 39.92 10.28 -26.52
N THR A 389 38.85 10.60 -27.25
CA THR A 389 37.69 9.73 -27.46
C THR A 389 37.31 9.57 -28.94
N LEU A 390 36.47 8.58 -29.22
CA LEU A 390 35.73 8.39 -30.46
C LEU A 390 34.25 8.67 -30.16
N ALA A 391 33.62 9.54 -30.95
CA ALA A 391 32.23 9.93 -30.74
C ALA A 391 31.35 9.44 -31.90
N VAL A 392 30.36 8.60 -31.60
CA VAL A 392 29.30 8.22 -32.56
C VAL A 392 28.18 9.24 -32.40
N VAL A 393 27.86 9.96 -33.48
CA VAL A 393 26.95 11.11 -33.46
C VAL A 393 25.81 10.91 -34.45
N SER A 394 24.58 11.07 -33.97
CA SER A 394 23.39 11.19 -34.81
C SER A 394 22.78 12.58 -34.67
N TYR A 395 22.52 13.21 -35.81
CA TYR A 395 21.85 14.51 -35.91
C TYR A 395 20.32 14.37 -36.03
N LYS A 396 19.80 13.15 -35.90
CA LYS A 396 18.36 12.86 -35.90
C LYS A 396 17.78 13.31 -34.56
N ALA A 397 17.05 14.41 -34.58
CA ALA A 397 16.53 15.07 -33.39
C ALA A 397 15.42 14.25 -32.72
N SER A 398 14.54 13.59 -33.48
CA SER A 398 13.56 12.65 -32.91
C SER A 398 14.25 11.53 -32.13
N LEU A 399 15.36 11.00 -32.66
CA LEU A 399 16.14 9.98 -31.98
C LEU A 399 16.78 10.48 -30.69
N GLY A 400 17.41 11.67 -30.72
CA GLY A 400 17.96 12.29 -29.51
C GLY A 400 16.89 12.50 -28.43
N LEU A 401 15.72 13.04 -28.80
CA LEU A 401 14.61 13.24 -27.86
C LEU A 401 14.05 11.92 -27.31
N LEU A 402 13.99 10.85 -28.11
CA LEU A 402 13.56 9.54 -27.64
C LEU A 402 14.47 9.02 -26.52
N PHE A 403 15.80 9.12 -26.70
CA PHE A 403 16.77 8.71 -25.68
C PHE A 403 16.70 9.59 -24.43
N GLU A 404 16.50 10.90 -24.58
CA GLU A 404 16.25 11.83 -23.46
C GLU A 404 14.97 11.44 -22.68
N ALA A 405 13.89 11.09 -23.38
CA ALA A 405 12.62 10.69 -22.77
C ALA A 405 12.75 9.36 -21.99
N LEU A 406 13.49 8.40 -22.53
CA LEU A 406 13.68 7.09 -21.90
C LEU A 406 14.68 7.14 -20.75
N CYS A 407 15.82 7.79 -20.96
CA CYS A 407 17.01 7.64 -20.12
C CYS A 407 17.45 8.92 -19.44
N GLY A 408 16.95 10.11 -19.82
CA GLY A 408 17.46 11.41 -19.34
C GLY A 408 18.68 11.92 -20.12
N THR A 409 19.13 13.14 -19.82
CA THR A 409 20.15 13.83 -20.62
C THR A 409 21.50 13.92 -19.92
N SER A 410 21.53 14.51 -18.72
CA SER A 410 22.77 14.73 -17.97
C SER A 410 23.17 13.50 -17.17
N ALA A 411 24.44 13.45 -16.71
CA ALA A 411 24.93 12.35 -15.88
C ALA A 411 24.11 12.17 -14.58
N GLN A 412 23.55 13.25 -14.04
CA GLN A 412 22.70 13.25 -12.85
C GLN A 412 21.26 12.83 -13.14
N GLU A 413 20.74 13.16 -14.32
CA GLU A 413 19.36 12.83 -14.75
C GLU A 413 19.22 11.43 -15.36
N LYS A 414 20.36 10.80 -15.71
CA LYS A 414 20.39 9.46 -16.29
C LYS A 414 19.57 8.48 -15.44
N ARG A 415 18.80 7.59 -16.05
CA ARG A 415 17.99 6.59 -15.34
C ARG A 415 17.85 5.33 -16.17
N VAL A 416 17.54 4.21 -15.52
CA VAL A 416 17.09 3.01 -16.21
C VAL A 416 15.71 3.30 -16.83
N PRO A 417 15.49 3.02 -18.13
CA PRO A 417 14.17 3.11 -18.75
C PRO A 417 13.10 2.33 -18.00
N ALA A 418 11.98 2.98 -17.65
CA ALA A 418 10.86 2.38 -16.93
C ALA A 418 10.36 1.02 -17.50
N PRO A 419 10.29 0.83 -18.84
CA PRO A 419 9.97 -0.46 -19.44
C PRO A 419 10.83 -1.64 -18.96
N LEU A 420 12.13 -1.44 -18.70
CA LEU A 420 13.03 -2.53 -18.31
C LEU A 420 12.67 -3.16 -16.96
N PHE A 421 11.97 -2.45 -16.08
CA PHE A 421 11.54 -2.98 -14.77
C PHE A 421 10.54 -4.13 -14.90
N ALA A 422 9.80 -4.21 -16.01
CA ALA A 422 8.86 -5.28 -16.33
C ALA A 422 9.33 -6.21 -17.49
N ALA A 423 10.50 -5.94 -18.08
CA ALA A 423 11.02 -6.68 -19.22
C ALA A 423 11.52 -8.11 -18.87
N PRO A 424 11.65 -9.00 -19.87
CA PRO A 424 12.28 -10.31 -19.74
C PRO A 424 13.73 -10.24 -19.26
N LYS A 425 14.22 -11.33 -18.65
CA LYS A 425 15.54 -11.36 -17.99
C LYS A 425 16.70 -11.24 -18.97
N ASP A 426 16.58 -11.86 -20.14
CA ASP A 426 17.49 -11.75 -21.29
C ASP A 426 17.63 -10.30 -21.76
N VAL A 427 16.51 -9.60 -21.95
CA VAL A 427 16.50 -8.16 -22.30
C VAL A 427 17.19 -7.32 -21.22
N ILE A 428 16.90 -7.58 -19.94
CA ILE A 428 17.56 -6.89 -18.82
C ILE A 428 19.07 -7.17 -18.79
N ALA A 429 19.46 -8.43 -19.00
CA ALA A 429 20.86 -8.84 -19.03
C ALA A 429 21.61 -8.14 -20.18
N ALA A 430 20.99 -8.01 -21.35
CA ALA A 430 21.55 -7.31 -22.50
C ALA A 430 21.79 -5.82 -22.22
N PHE A 431 20.85 -5.14 -21.54
CA PHE A 431 21.02 -3.76 -21.07
C PHE A 431 22.19 -3.62 -20.08
N LEU A 432 22.23 -4.48 -19.05
CA LEU A 432 23.27 -4.42 -18.02
C LEU A 432 24.66 -4.74 -18.57
N ASP A 433 24.76 -5.72 -19.46
CA ASP A 433 26.01 -6.08 -20.13
C ASP A 433 26.57 -4.90 -20.93
N ALA A 434 25.75 -4.26 -21.77
CA ALA A 434 26.17 -3.09 -22.54
C ALA A 434 26.54 -1.89 -21.66
N TYR A 435 25.78 -1.64 -20.59
CA TYR A 435 26.15 -0.60 -19.62
C TYR A 435 27.54 -0.87 -19.02
N VAL A 436 27.79 -2.10 -18.59
CA VAL A 436 29.06 -2.49 -17.97
C VAL A 436 30.22 -2.42 -18.96
N GLN A 437 30.00 -2.76 -20.23
CA GLN A 437 31.02 -2.60 -21.27
C GLN A 437 31.39 -1.14 -21.51
N GLY A 438 30.43 -0.21 -21.36
CA GLY A 438 30.69 1.22 -21.53
C GLY A 438 31.35 1.89 -20.32
N ASP A 439 30.79 1.72 -19.12
CA ASP A 439 31.15 2.51 -17.92
C ASP A 439 31.37 1.64 -16.66
N GLY A 440 31.46 0.32 -16.83
CA GLY A 440 31.64 -0.64 -15.74
C GLY A 440 33.02 -1.29 -15.71
N SER A 441 33.33 -1.94 -14.58
CA SER A 441 34.53 -2.75 -14.41
C SER A 441 34.16 -4.18 -14.07
N ARG A 442 34.55 -5.12 -14.95
CA ARG A 442 34.53 -6.56 -14.67
C ARG A 442 35.91 -7.01 -14.21
N ARG A 443 35.98 -7.64 -13.04
CA ARG A 443 37.21 -8.24 -12.48
C ARG A 443 37.13 -9.77 -12.53
N PRO A 444 38.26 -10.49 -12.39
CA PRO A 444 38.26 -11.95 -12.28
C PRO A 444 37.27 -12.46 -11.22
N HIS A 445 36.78 -13.69 -11.40
CA HIS A 445 35.76 -14.34 -10.55
C HIS A 445 34.35 -13.71 -10.61
N GLY A 446 34.05 -12.97 -11.69
CA GLY A 446 32.71 -12.45 -11.99
C GLY A 446 32.29 -11.25 -11.15
N PHE A 447 33.23 -10.52 -10.54
CA PHE A 447 32.95 -9.28 -9.83
C PHE A 447 32.65 -8.16 -10.82
N VAL A 448 31.55 -7.44 -10.63
CA VAL A 448 31.17 -6.28 -11.43
C VAL A 448 30.96 -5.06 -10.53
N GLU A 449 31.48 -3.92 -10.95
CA GLU A 449 31.32 -2.63 -10.28
C GLU A 449 31.03 -1.52 -11.28
N ILE A 450 30.09 -0.65 -10.93
CA ILE A 450 29.81 0.59 -11.64
C ILE A 450 29.79 1.76 -10.66
N CYS A 451 30.05 2.97 -11.16
CA CYS A 451 29.92 4.20 -10.40
C CYS A 451 29.10 5.21 -11.19
N THR A 452 28.16 5.90 -10.54
CA THR A 452 27.36 6.95 -11.18
C THR A 452 27.06 8.07 -10.19
N VAL A 453 26.82 9.28 -10.71
CA VAL A 453 26.31 10.41 -9.93
C VAL A 453 24.79 10.51 -9.97
N SER A 454 24.13 9.70 -10.81
CA SER A 454 22.67 9.60 -10.83
C SER A 454 22.17 8.65 -9.76
N HIS A 455 21.33 9.19 -8.88
CA HIS A 455 20.62 8.40 -7.89
C HIS A 455 19.62 7.42 -8.55
N GLU A 456 18.86 7.87 -9.57
CA GLU A 456 17.84 7.04 -10.24
C GLU A 456 18.47 5.86 -10.99
N LEU A 457 19.58 6.10 -11.69
CA LEU A 457 20.31 5.07 -12.40
C LEU A 457 20.88 4.02 -11.43
N ALA A 458 21.46 4.45 -10.31
CA ALA A 458 22.05 3.54 -9.33
C ALA A 458 21.01 2.59 -8.71
N TYR A 459 19.86 3.12 -8.29
CA TYR A 459 18.77 2.30 -7.75
C TYR A 459 18.14 1.41 -8.82
N GLY A 460 17.96 1.93 -10.05
CA GLY A 460 17.45 1.15 -11.17
C GLY A 460 18.34 -0.03 -11.52
N ILE A 461 19.65 0.19 -11.63
CA ILE A 461 20.62 -0.88 -11.91
C ILE A 461 20.65 -1.90 -10.77
N ALA A 462 20.71 -1.45 -9.51
CA ALA A 462 20.63 -2.36 -8.37
C ALA A 462 19.37 -3.23 -8.40
N TRP A 463 18.23 -2.65 -8.77
CA TRP A 463 16.97 -3.38 -8.93
C TRP A 463 16.99 -4.39 -10.07
N LEU A 464 17.49 -4.01 -11.25
CA LEU A 464 17.62 -4.94 -12.39
C LEU A 464 18.53 -6.12 -12.04
N VAL A 465 19.64 -5.85 -11.33
CA VAL A 465 20.54 -6.89 -10.82
C VAL A 465 19.80 -7.84 -9.88
N LEU A 466 18.99 -7.32 -8.94
CA LEU A 466 18.15 -8.15 -8.07
C LEU A 466 17.14 -9.00 -8.86
N LYS A 467 16.54 -8.43 -9.91
CA LYS A 467 15.60 -9.13 -10.79
C LYS A 467 16.24 -10.27 -11.59
N LEU A 468 17.54 -10.16 -11.91
CA LEU A 468 18.31 -11.26 -12.49
C LEU A 468 18.66 -12.36 -11.47
N GLY A 469 18.28 -12.20 -10.19
CA GLY A 469 18.61 -13.17 -9.14
C GLY A 469 20.06 -13.04 -8.67
N MET A 470 20.60 -11.83 -8.69
CA MET A 470 21.90 -11.48 -8.13
C MET A 470 21.71 -10.42 -7.05
N LEU A 471 22.34 -10.56 -5.89
CA LEU A 471 22.22 -9.57 -4.82
C LEU A 471 23.09 -8.32 -5.15
N PRO A 472 22.51 -7.12 -5.32
CA PRO A 472 23.29 -5.89 -5.48
C PRO A 472 23.87 -5.41 -4.15
N ALA A 473 24.99 -4.69 -4.24
CA ALA A 473 25.48 -3.82 -3.18
C ALA A 473 25.51 -2.38 -3.67
N LEU A 474 24.63 -1.55 -3.13
CA LEU A 474 24.50 -0.12 -3.40
C LEU A 474 25.10 0.68 -2.24
N ARG A 475 26.15 1.46 -2.54
CA ARG A 475 26.84 2.32 -1.56
C ARG A 475 26.82 3.77 -2.02
N VAL A 476 26.64 4.67 -1.07
CA VAL A 476 26.69 6.12 -1.30
C VAL A 476 27.96 6.68 -0.66
N TYR A 477 28.74 7.42 -1.43
CA TYR A 477 29.96 8.08 -0.99
C TYR A 477 29.78 9.59 -1.11
N GLN A 478 30.13 10.36 -0.08
CA GLN A 478 30.26 11.81 -0.20
C GLN A 478 31.58 12.12 -0.90
N ALA A 479 31.56 12.87 -2.00
CA ALA A 479 32.77 13.21 -2.71
C ALA A 479 33.47 14.38 -2.00
N ALA A 480 34.70 14.18 -1.53
CA ALA A 480 35.55 15.29 -1.10
C ALA A 480 36.05 16.07 -2.33
N THR A 481 36.05 17.39 -2.23
CA THR A 481 36.70 18.28 -3.21
C THR A 481 38.21 18.02 -3.13
N SER A 482 38.83 17.63 -4.23
CA SER A 482 40.29 17.45 -4.30
C SER A 482 40.81 18.03 -5.61
N PRO A 483 41.96 18.71 -5.60
CA PRO A 483 42.58 19.18 -6.83
C PRO A 483 42.99 17.97 -7.68
N ILE A 484 42.55 17.93 -8.94
CA ILE A 484 43.03 16.98 -9.94
C ILE A 484 43.86 17.79 -10.94
N GLU A 485 45.14 17.45 -11.09
CA GLU A 485 46.07 18.14 -11.99
C GLU A 485 46.05 19.69 -11.85
N GLY A 486 46.02 20.18 -10.60
CA GLY A 486 46.01 21.61 -10.31
C GLY A 486 44.68 22.35 -10.54
N ARG A 487 43.61 21.64 -10.92
CA ARG A 487 42.26 22.21 -11.07
C ARG A 487 41.35 21.78 -9.92
N VAL A 488 40.65 22.74 -9.32
CA VAL A 488 39.55 22.45 -8.38
C VAL A 488 38.37 21.97 -9.21
N VAL A 489 38.13 20.66 -9.22
CA VAL A 489 36.98 20.06 -9.91
C VAL A 489 35.81 20.07 -8.93
N GLN A 490 34.74 20.79 -9.28
CA GLN A 490 33.46 20.66 -8.57
C GLN A 490 32.91 19.26 -8.83
N ARG A 491 32.99 18.39 -7.81
CA ARG A 491 32.44 17.03 -7.87
C ARG A 491 30.97 17.07 -7.44
N ALA A 492 30.17 16.16 -8.01
CA ALA A 492 28.83 15.93 -7.50
C ALA A 492 28.92 15.55 -6.00
N PRO A 493 28.02 16.04 -5.14
CA PRO A 493 28.12 15.86 -3.70
C PRO A 493 28.09 14.37 -3.31
N GLN A 494 27.40 13.54 -4.09
CA GLN A 494 27.27 12.10 -3.84
C GLN A 494 27.65 11.29 -5.09
N ILE A 495 28.37 10.19 -4.86
CA ILE A 495 28.69 9.18 -5.86
C ILE A 495 28.07 7.86 -5.39
N PHE A 496 27.28 7.24 -6.26
CA PHE A 496 26.66 5.95 -6.04
C PHE A 496 27.52 4.88 -6.68
N ARG A 497 27.76 3.81 -5.94
CA ARG A 497 28.49 2.63 -6.40
C ARG A 497 27.58 1.42 -6.30
N VAL A 498 27.40 0.72 -7.42
CA VAL A 498 26.65 -0.54 -7.47
C VAL A 498 27.61 -1.67 -7.78
N GLN A 499 27.55 -2.76 -7.01
CA GLN A 499 28.42 -3.92 -7.16
C GLN A 499 27.60 -5.20 -7.14
N TRP A 500 27.95 -6.18 -7.97
CA TRP A 500 27.35 -7.52 -7.95
C TRP A 500 28.31 -8.59 -8.47
N TRP A 501 27.89 -9.86 -8.41
CA TRP A 501 28.72 -11.01 -8.77
C TRP A 501 27.95 -11.93 -9.71
N GLU A 502 28.49 -12.14 -10.89
CA GLU A 502 27.95 -13.03 -11.93
C GLU A 502 28.25 -14.51 -11.62
N SER A 503 29.21 -14.80 -10.74
CA SER A 503 29.56 -16.16 -10.30
C SER A 503 29.50 -16.30 -8.76
N PRO A 504 28.98 -17.42 -8.21
CA PRO A 504 28.85 -17.66 -6.78
C PRO A 504 30.20 -18.02 -6.13
N THR A 505 31.20 -17.14 -6.22
CA THR A 505 32.57 -17.45 -5.79
C THR A 505 32.83 -17.07 -4.32
N LYS A 506 31.94 -16.31 -3.67
CA LYS A 506 32.01 -15.99 -2.23
C LYS A 506 30.64 -15.61 -1.65
N ARG A 507 30.09 -16.41 -0.71
CA ARG A 507 28.83 -16.06 0.00
C ARG A 507 29.03 -14.78 0.81
N ARG A 508 28.22 -13.75 0.56
CA ARG A 508 28.27 -12.41 1.22
C ARG A 508 27.28 -12.25 2.35
N CYS A 509 26.18 -12.94 2.19
CA CYS A 509 25.04 -12.97 3.06
C CYS A 509 24.58 -14.43 3.11
N TRP A 510 23.68 -14.73 4.05
CA TRP A 510 22.99 -16.00 4.03
C TRP A 510 21.89 -15.95 2.98
N GLU A 511 21.48 -17.10 2.47
CA GLU A 511 20.40 -17.20 1.49
C GLU A 511 19.75 -18.58 1.57
N ASP A 512 18.51 -18.66 1.12
CA ASP A 512 17.82 -19.91 0.82
C ASP A 512 17.25 -19.90 -0.61
N GLN A 513 16.20 -20.69 -0.86
CA GLN A 513 15.55 -20.76 -2.16
C GLN A 513 14.77 -19.49 -2.53
N ASN A 514 14.35 -18.71 -1.54
CA ASN A 514 13.39 -17.61 -1.66
C ASN A 514 14.01 -16.25 -1.32
N TYR A 515 14.91 -16.17 -0.33
CA TYR A 515 15.41 -14.91 0.23
C TYR A 515 16.94 -14.83 0.31
N TYR A 516 17.46 -13.62 0.12
CA TYR A 516 18.75 -13.18 0.64
C TYR A 516 18.54 -12.59 2.04
N TYR A 517 19.42 -12.95 2.98
CA TYR A 517 19.35 -12.53 4.38
C TYR A 517 20.45 -11.51 4.68
N ILE A 518 20.08 -10.24 4.70
CA ILE A 518 20.97 -9.09 4.72
C ILE A 518 21.21 -8.62 6.16
N PRO A 519 22.43 -8.75 6.70
CA PRO A 519 22.70 -8.40 8.10
C PRO A 519 22.53 -6.91 8.36
N ILE A 520 21.94 -6.56 9.51
CA ILE A 520 21.76 -5.17 9.96
C ILE A 520 23.08 -4.62 10.51
N ARG A 521 23.49 -3.42 10.06
CA ARG A 521 24.72 -2.72 10.51
C ARG A 521 24.48 -1.69 11.59
N SER A 522 23.36 -0.99 11.59
CA SER A 522 22.97 -0.09 12.69
C SER A 522 21.46 0.04 12.73
N VAL A 523 20.95 0.31 13.93
CA VAL A 523 19.58 0.73 14.18
C VAL A 523 19.68 1.98 15.05
N GLU A 524 19.11 3.08 14.58
CA GLU A 524 19.19 4.40 15.20
C GLU A 524 17.77 4.94 15.38
N VAL A 525 17.44 5.43 16.57
CA VAL A 525 16.16 6.10 16.84
C VAL A 525 16.40 7.61 16.89
N ARG A 526 15.59 8.38 16.17
CA ARG A 526 15.68 9.84 16.14
C ARG A 526 14.30 10.50 16.20
N PRO A 527 14.16 11.69 16.80
CA PRO A 527 12.92 12.45 16.69
C PRO A 527 12.66 12.84 15.24
N TYR A 528 11.39 12.85 14.85
CA TYR A 528 10.93 13.21 13.53
C TYR A 528 9.64 14.02 13.62
N GLN A 529 9.54 15.05 12.79
CA GLN A 529 8.33 15.81 12.56
C GLN A 529 8.18 16.01 11.06
N GLY A 530 7.08 15.52 10.50
CA GLY A 530 6.77 15.66 9.09
C GLY A 530 5.80 14.60 8.60
N THR A 531 5.61 14.55 7.29
CA THR A 531 4.70 13.58 6.68
C THR A 531 5.27 12.17 6.69
N VAL A 532 4.41 11.21 7.00
CA VAL A 532 4.71 9.78 6.87
C VAL A 532 3.68 9.13 5.97
N TYR A 533 4.06 8.02 5.35
CA TYR A 533 3.32 7.38 4.29
C TYR A 533 3.13 5.88 4.54
N ASN A 534 2.11 5.30 3.93
CA ASN A 534 1.93 3.86 3.84
C ASN A 534 1.26 3.52 2.49
N MET A 535 1.04 2.25 2.19
CA MET A 535 0.25 1.82 1.02
C MET A 535 -0.52 0.53 1.30
N GLU A 536 -1.65 0.41 0.62
CA GLU A 536 -2.49 -0.76 0.62
C GLU A 536 -2.27 -1.55 -0.67
N VAL A 537 -2.03 -2.85 -0.53
CA VAL A 537 -1.53 -3.74 -1.58
C VAL A 537 -2.32 -5.03 -1.49
N ASP A 538 -2.90 -5.44 -2.61
CA ASP A 538 -3.76 -6.62 -2.66
C ASP A 538 -3.04 -7.91 -2.23
N ALA A 539 -3.80 -8.79 -1.57
CA ALA A 539 -3.50 -10.20 -1.25
C ALA A 539 -2.32 -10.44 -0.30
N ASP A 540 -1.11 -10.08 -0.70
CA ASP A 540 0.12 -10.38 0.05
C ASP A 540 0.36 -9.38 1.19
N HIS A 541 -0.39 -8.28 1.23
CA HIS A 541 -0.36 -7.29 2.30
C HIS A 541 1.05 -6.77 2.62
N THR A 542 1.92 -6.74 1.60
CA THR A 542 3.33 -6.40 1.73
C THR A 542 3.83 -5.70 0.47
N TYR A 543 4.92 -4.96 0.59
CA TYR A 543 5.62 -4.36 -0.55
C TYR A 543 7.10 -4.20 -0.24
N LEU A 544 7.93 -4.02 -1.27
CA LEU A 544 9.37 -3.80 -1.08
C LEU A 544 9.69 -2.31 -0.96
N ALA A 545 10.13 -1.90 0.24
CA ALA A 545 10.60 -0.56 0.58
C ALA A 545 12.14 -0.58 0.74
N ASN A 546 12.86 0.17 -0.08
CA ASN A 546 14.32 0.13 -0.19
C ASN A 546 14.84 -1.32 -0.27
N PHE A 547 14.24 -2.11 -1.17
CA PHE A 547 14.50 -3.56 -1.39
C PHE A 547 14.07 -4.51 -0.27
N ILE A 548 13.64 -3.99 0.89
CA ILE A 548 13.25 -4.78 2.06
C ILE A 548 11.74 -5.00 2.04
N ALA A 549 11.30 -6.23 2.29
CA ALA A 549 9.87 -6.50 2.42
C ALA A 549 9.31 -5.90 3.72
N THR A 550 8.23 -5.13 3.59
CA THR A 550 7.50 -4.52 4.71
C THR A 550 6.01 -4.79 4.61
N SER A 551 5.29 -4.70 5.73
CA SER A 551 3.85 -4.99 5.88
C SER A 551 2.93 -3.79 5.58
N ASN A 552 1.66 -4.08 5.22
CA ASN A 552 0.52 -3.15 5.26
C ASN A 552 -0.46 -3.49 6.44
N CYS A 553 -1.77 -3.19 6.34
CA CYS A 553 -2.71 -2.89 7.43
C CYS A 553 -4.01 -3.79 7.38
N GLN A 554 -4.60 -4.35 8.48
CA GLN A 554 -5.90 -5.12 8.46
C GLN A 554 -7.03 -4.58 9.41
N ASN A 555 -8.32 -4.66 9.00
CA ASN A 555 -9.58 -4.12 9.61
C ASN A 555 -9.62 -2.62 10.00
N TRP A 556 -8.52 -1.94 9.75
CA TRP A 556 -8.36 -0.50 9.82
C TRP A 556 -9.25 0.27 8.83
N GLU A 557 -9.68 -0.36 7.73
CA GLU A 557 -10.41 0.29 6.64
C GLU A 557 -11.77 0.85 7.07
N ILE A 558 -12.34 0.24 8.12
CA ILE A 558 -13.59 0.68 8.75
C ILE A 558 -13.35 1.33 10.12
N SER A 559 -12.27 1.00 10.83
CA SER A 559 -12.04 1.47 12.21
C SER A 559 -11.22 2.76 12.31
N GLN A 560 -10.44 3.10 11.28
CA GLN A 560 -9.66 4.34 11.23
C GLN A 560 -10.31 5.41 10.33
N THR A 561 -11.54 5.21 9.90
CA THR A 561 -12.28 6.18 9.06
C THR A 561 -12.27 7.59 9.66
N LEU A 562 -12.00 8.59 8.83
CA LEU A 562 -11.83 10.02 9.18
C LEU A 562 -10.62 10.34 10.09
N ARG A 563 -9.84 9.35 10.53
CA ARG A 563 -8.56 9.53 11.24
C ARG A 563 -7.38 9.20 10.35
N ASP A 564 -7.58 8.16 9.56
CA ASP A 564 -6.77 7.77 8.43
C ASP A 564 -7.71 7.77 7.24
N ARG A 565 -7.56 8.73 6.32
CA ARG A 565 -8.54 8.93 5.23
C ARG A 565 -8.80 7.71 4.38
N ASN A 566 -7.86 6.81 4.47
CA ASN A 566 -7.44 5.86 3.49
C ASN A 566 -7.86 4.45 3.95
N ALA A 567 -8.38 4.41 5.17
CA ALA A 567 -9.57 3.65 5.49
C ALA A 567 -10.69 3.94 4.47
N GLY A 568 -10.66 3.21 3.36
CA GLY A 568 -11.42 3.47 2.13
C GLY A 568 -12.78 2.78 2.06
N ALA A 569 -13.25 2.18 3.16
CA ALA A 569 -14.58 1.61 3.21
C ALA A 569 -15.62 2.72 3.05
N LEU A 570 -16.51 2.56 2.07
CA LEU A 570 -17.56 3.52 1.78
C LEU A 570 -18.83 3.15 2.55
N PRO A 571 -19.64 4.14 2.98
CA PRO A 571 -20.94 3.86 3.53
C PRO A 571 -21.87 3.32 2.43
N HIS A 572 -22.57 2.24 2.74
CA HIS A 572 -23.67 1.71 1.94
C HIS A 572 -24.98 2.06 2.63
N ASP A 573 -25.81 2.83 1.96
CA ASP A 573 -27.12 3.22 2.49
C ASP A 573 -27.97 1.97 2.71
N VAL A 574 -28.61 1.91 3.87
CA VAL A 574 -29.49 0.80 4.23
C VAL A 574 -30.50 1.27 5.27
N THR A 575 -31.71 0.72 5.24
CA THR A 575 -32.73 0.96 6.28
C THR A 575 -32.77 -0.16 7.33
N PRO A 576 -33.33 0.10 8.53
CA PRO A 576 -33.61 -0.95 9.51
C PRO A 576 -34.40 -2.13 8.93
N GLU A 577 -35.43 -1.83 8.14
CA GLU A 577 -36.35 -2.80 7.53
C GLU A 577 -35.61 -3.67 6.50
N GLU A 578 -34.67 -3.10 5.74
CA GLU A 578 -33.86 -3.85 4.79
C GLU A 578 -32.92 -4.85 5.50
N LEU A 579 -32.28 -4.45 6.61
CA LEU A 579 -31.43 -5.34 7.41
C LEU A 579 -32.24 -6.48 8.04
N VAL A 580 -33.43 -6.19 8.55
CA VAL A 580 -34.33 -7.18 9.16
C VAL A 580 -34.95 -8.10 8.11
N SER A 581 -35.34 -7.56 6.96
CA SER A 581 -35.81 -8.34 5.81
C SER A 581 -34.73 -9.30 5.31
N LEU A 582 -33.46 -8.87 5.31
CA LEU A 582 -32.34 -9.74 4.99
C LEU A 582 -32.22 -10.90 5.98
N ALA A 583 -32.34 -10.61 7.28
CA ALA A 583 -32.30 -11.61 8.33
C ALA A 583 -33.42 -12.65 8.15
N GLN A 584 -34.65 -12.21 7.94
CA GLN A 584 -35.79 -13.10 7.69
C GLN A 584 -35.60 -13.94 6.42
N ARG A 585 -35.18 -13.31 5.31
CA ARG A 585 -34.95 -13.98 4.02
C ARG A 585 -33.96 -15.14 4.13
N TYR A 586 -32.90 -14.97 4.91
CA TYR A 586 -31.84 -15.97 5.05
C TYR A 586 -32.00 -16.87 6.28
N GLY A 587 -33.13 -16.78 6.99
CA GLY A 587 -33.42 -17.58 8.18
C GLY A 587 -32.47 -17.28 9.35
N ALA A 588 -31.93 -16.07 9.43
CA ALA A 588 -31.18 -15.63 10.59
C ALA A 588 -32.10 -15.48 11.80
N ARG A 589 -31.57 -15.77 12.99
CA ARG A 589 -32.30 -15.69 14.26
C ARG A 589 -31.87 -14.50 15.11
N ALA A 590 -30.80 -13.83 14.72
CA ALA A 590 -30.30 -12.65 15.42
C ALA A 590 -29.75 -11.58 14.47
N VAL A 591 -29.79 -10.34 14.94
CA VAL A 591 -29.17 -9.17 14.30
C VAL A 591 -28.12 -8.58 15.25
N ILE A 592 -26.87 -8.47 14.82
CA ILE A 592 -25.73 -8.12 15.67
C ILE A 592 -24.99 -6.89 15.13
N SER A 593 -24.67 -5.93 16.01
CA SER A 593 -23.79 -4.81 15.69
C SER A 593 -22.33 -5.14 16.08
N SER A 594 -21.39 -5.08 15.11
CA SER A 594 -20.00 -5.56 15.23
C SER A 594 -19.06 -4.96 14.16
N TYR A 595 -17.97 -5.68 13.82
CA TYR A 595 -16.85 -5.36 12.91
C TYR A 595 -15.93 -4.23 13.39
N ASN A 596 -16.48 -3.06 13.71
CA ASN A 596 -15.80 -1.97 14.38
C ASN A 596 -16.41 -1.75 15.78
N GLU A 597 -16.24 -0.58 16.38
CA GLU A 597 -16.83 -0.32 17.70
C GLU A 597 -18.30 0.11 17.58
N PRO A 598 -19.28 -0.68 18.07
CA PRO A 598 -20.70 -0.35 17.93
C PRO A 598 -21.20 0.73 18.91
N LEU A 599 -20.48 1.02 20.00
CA LEU A 599 -20.87 2.07 20.96
C LEU A 599 -21.00 3.45 20.29
N ILE A 600 -20.09 3.76 19.36
CA ILE A 600 -20.09 5.04 18.63
C ILE A 600 -21.25 5.17 17.62
N THR A 601 -22.06 4.14 17.43
CA THR A 601 -23.22 4.12 16.52
C THR A 601 -24.51 3.60 17.18
N SER A 602 -24.60 3.68 18.51
CA SER A 602 -25.71 3.13 19.31
C SER A 602 -27.11 3.59 18.91
N GLU A 603 -27.29 4.85 18.55
CA GLU A 603 -28.59 5.39 18.12
C GLU A 603 -29.09 4.68 16.85
N TRP A 604 -28.19 4.44 15.87
CA TRP A 604 -28.53 3.68 14.66
C TRP A 604 -28.85 2.23 14.98
N ALA A 605 -28.03 1.58 15.82
CA ALA A 605 -28.26 0.20 16.19
C ALA A 605 -29.61 0.01 16.90
N VAL A 606 -30.01 0.94 17.79
CA VAL A 606 -31.34 0.90 18.42
C VAL A 606 -32.47 0.97 17.39
N SER A 607 -32.31 1.74 16.32
CA SER A 607 -33.30 1.77 15.22
C SER A 607 -33.46 0.40 14.56
N VAL A 608 -32.32 -0.24 14.24
CA VAL A 608 -32.30 -1.59 13.65
C VAL A 608 -32.88 -2.61 14.62
N PHE A 609 -32.55 -2.50 15.91
CA PHE A 609 -32.99 -3.44 16.93
C PHE A 609 -34.46 -3.34 17.29
N LYS A 610 -35.05 -2.15 17.24
CA LYS A 610 -36.51 -1.99 17.37
C LYS A 610 -37.23 -2.79 16.29
N GLU A 611 -36.77 -2.69 15.04
CA GLU A 611 -37.34 -3.44 13.92
C GLU A 611 -37.07 -4.94 14.04
N ALA A 612 -35.84 -5.32 14.42
CA ALA A 612 -35.47 -6.73 14.61
C ALA A 612 -36.32 -7.39 15.71
N LYS A 613 -36.57 -6.69 16.82
CA LYS A 613 -37.46 -7.18 17.89
C LYS A 613 -38.91 -7.29 17.45
N GLY A 614 -39.42 -6.33 16.66
CA GLY A 614 -40.74 -6.43 16.04
C GLY A 614 -40.88 -7.68 15.16
N ALA A 615 -39.79 -8.10 14.53
CA ALA A 615 -39.70 -9.31 13.71
C ALA A 615 -39.37 -10.60 14.50
N GLY A 616 -39.29 -10.56 15.84
CA GLY A 616 -38.96 -11.73 16.66
C GLY A 616 -37.52 -12.22 16.50
N LEU A 617 -36.58 -11.32 16.18
CA LEU A 617 -35.15 -11.60 16.10
C LEU A 617 -34.45 -11.15 17.39
N LEU A 618 -33.49 -11.94 17.83
CA LEU A 618 -32.61 -11.58 18.94
C LEU A 618 -31.64 -10.47 18.53
N THR A 619 -31.26 -9.60 19.45
CA THR A 619 -30.32 -8.50 19.16
C THR A 619 -29.03 -8.61 19.98
N GLY A 620 -27.89 -8.26 19.36
CA GLY A 620 -26.58 -8.46 19.97
C GLY A 620 -25.55 -7.35 19.69
N TYR A 621 -24.62 -7.16 20.62
CA TYR A 621 -23.46 -6.25 20.49
C TYR A 621 -22.14 -7.01 20.65
N VAL A 622 -21.14 -6.66 19.84
CA VAL A 622 -19.74 -7.10 20.00
C VAL A 622 -18.88 -5.84 20.12
N SER A 623 -18.45 -5.49 21.33
CA SER A 623 -17.81 -4.20 21.66
C SER A 623 -16.49 -4.38 22.41
N ASN A 624 -15.66 -3.35 22.43
CA ASN A 624 -14.46 -3.26 23.28
C ASN A 624 -14.76 -2.98 24.77
N GLY A 625 -16.02 -2.76 25.14
CA GLY A 625 -16.47 -2.60 26.53
C GLY A 625 -16.27 -1.20 27.12
N ASN A 626 -15.83 -0.22 26.34
CA ASN A 626 -15.61 1.17 26.77
C ASN A 626 -16.92 1.97 26.94
N ALA A 627 -17.94 1.35 27.50
CA ALA A 627 -19.30 1.86 27.59
C ALA A 627 -19.49 2.83 28.77
N THR A 628 -20.44 3.75 28.64
CA THR A 628 -20.97 4.52 29.78
C THR A 628 -22.25 3.89 30.32
N ARG A 629 -22.73 4.32 31.49
CA ARG A 629 -24.01 3.82 32.01
C ARG A 629 -25.18 4.29 31.15
N GLU A 630 -25.09 5.53 30.65
CA GLU A 630 -26.11 6.20 29.85
C GLU A 630 -26.38 5.44 28.54
N VAL A 631 -25.33 5.05 27.80
CA VAL A 631 -25.51 4.27 26.57
C VAL A 631 -26.04 2.87 26.85
N LEU A 632 -25.63 2.22 27.94
CA LEU A 632 -26.14 0.91 28.30
C LEU A 632 -27.63 0.96 28.70
N GLN A 633 -28.05 1.98 29.45
CA GLN A 633 -29.46 2.20 29.79
C GLN A 633 -30.31 2.48 28.54
N TYR A 634 -29.77 3.25 27.60
CA TYR A 634 -30.42 3.52 26.31
C TYR A 634 -30.56 2.25 25.45
N LEU A 635 -29.56 1.37 25.44
CA LEU A 635 -29.57 0.12 24.69
C LEU A 635 -30.49 -0.95 25.32
N ARG A 636 -30.60 -0.97 26.66
CA ARG A 636 -31.20 -2.09 27.42
C ARG A 636 -32.59 -2.55 26.96
N PRO A 637 -33.54 -1.68 26.58
CA PRO A 637 -34.85 -2.14 26.11
C PRO A 637 -34.78 -2.89 24.78
N HIS A 638 -33.76 -2.60 23.97
CA HIS A 638 -33.68 -3.02 22.57
C HIS A 638 -32.60 -4.08 22.32
N LEU A 639 -31.69 -4.29 23.26
CA LEU A 639 -30.54 -5.17 23.13
C LEU A 639 -30.61 -6.34 24.13
N ASP A 640 -30.41 -7.57 23.65
CA ASP A 640 -30.52 -8.79 24.47
C ASP A 640 -29.15 -9.33 24.92
N CYS A 641 -28.20 -9.43 23.99
CA CYS A 641 -26.89 -10.03 24.23
C CYS A 641 -25.74 -9.05 24.03
N TYR A 642 -24.71 -9.16 24.84
CA TYR A 642 -23.56 -8.26 24.82
C TYR A 642 -22.28 -9.06 24.98
N LYS A 643 -21.36 -8.90 24.04
CA LYS A 643 -20.03 -9.48 24.11
C LYS A 643 -18.99 -8.39 24.23
N ILE A 644 -18.07 -8.54 25.17
CA ILE A 644 -16.98 -7.59 25.42
C ILE A 644 -15.62 -8.22 25.12
N ASP A 645 -14.81 -7.51 24.34
CA ASP A 645 -13.38 -7.79 24.18
C ASP A 645 -12.54 -7.20 25.32
N LEU A 646 -12.27 -8.01 26.34
CA LEU A 646 -11.31 -7.64 27.39
C LEU A 646 -9.89 -7.96 26.89
N LYS A 647 -9.19 -6.91 26.44
CA LYS A 647 -7.92 -7.02 25.71
C LYS A 647 -6.70 -7.34 26.59
N THR A 648 -6.71 -6.93 27.84
CA THR A 648 -5.60 -7.08 28.80
C THR A 648 -6.09 -6.69 30.19
N PHE A 649 -5.45 -7.17 31.26
CA PHE A 649 -5.68 -6.71 32.63
C PHE A 649 -4.60 -5.72 33.11
N GLN A 650 -3.86 -5.12 32.16
CA GLN A 650 -2.79 -4.15 32.43
C GLN A 650 -3.19 -2.75 31.93
N ASP A 651 -3.36 -1.80 32.85
CA ASP A 651 -3.79 -0.42 32.50
C ASP A 651 -2.83 0.26 31.52
N LYS A 652 -1.51 0.05 31.68
CA LYS A 652 -0.49 0.58 30.76
C LYS A 652 -0.75 0.19 29.30
N ASN A 653 -1.20 -1.04 29.06
CA ASN A 653 -1.44 -1.58 27.73
C ASN A 653 -2.73 -0.99 27.14
N TYR A 654 -3.77 -0.79 27.95
CA TYR A 654 -4.99 -0.11 27.52
C TYR A 654 -4.76 1.36 27.15
N ARG A 655 -3.90 2.08 27.89
CA ARG A 655 -3.56 3.48 27.56
C ARG A 655 -2.92 3.62 26.18
N VAL A 656 -2.11 2.64 25.77
CA VAL A 656 -1.53 2.60 24.40
C VAL A 656 -2.64 2.46 23.34
N LEU A 657 -3.69 1.69 23.62
CA LEU A 657 -4.85 1.55 22.72
C LEU A 657 -5.75 2.80 22.71
N GLY A 658 -5.60 3.69 23.70
CA GLY A 658 -6.42 4.89 23.87
C GLY A 658 -7.62 4.69 24.79
N ALA A 659 -7.60 3.71 25.70
CA ALA A 659 -8.61 3.51 26.73
C ALA A 659 -7.97 3.36 28.13
N VAL A 660 -8.79 3.22 29.16
CA VAL A 660 -8.35 3.02 30.55
C VAL A 660 -8.98 1.74 31.08
N LEU A 661 -8.20 0.85 31.69
CA LEU A 661 -8.65 -0.48 32.10
C LEU A 661 -9.88 -0.40 33.02
N SER A 662 -9.84 0.49 34.02
CA SER A 662 -10.93 0.63 34.98
C SER A 662 -12.28 0.90 34.31
N LYS A 663 -12.29 1.64 33.20
CA LYS A 663 -13.53 1.94 32.45
C LYS A 663 -14.09 0.72 31.74
N ILE A 664 -13.23 -0.18 31.28
CA ILE A 664 -13.66 -1.46 30.70
C ILE A 664 -14.22 -2.38 31.77
N LEU A 665 -13.55 -2.47 32.93
CA LEU A 665 -14.03 -3.31 34.05
C LEU A 665 -15.37 -2.80 34.62
N GLU A 666 -15.51 -1.49 34.79
CA GLU A 666 -16.79 -0.84 35.13
C GLU A 666 -17.86 -1.17 34.07
N GLY A 667 -17.52 -1.10 32.78
CA GLY A 667 -18.40 -1.45 31.66
C GLY A 667 -18.92 -2.89 31.75
N ILE A 668 -18.03 -3.86 31.99
CA ILE A 668 -18.37 -5.28 32.16
C ILE A 668 -19.35 -5.46 33.33
N ALA A 669 -19.06 -4.85 34.49
CA ALA A 669 -19.93 -4.94 35.65
C ALA A 669 -21.32 -4.33 35.38
N MET A 670 -21.39 -3.16 34.73
CA MET A 670 -22.65 -2.52 34.38
C MET A 670 -23.49 -3.34 33.39
N VAL A 671 -22.86 -4.00 32.40
CA VAL A 671 -23.57 -4.86 31.44
C VAL A 671 -24.21 -6.05 32.15
N HIS A 672 -23.50 -6.68 33.09
CA HIS A 672 -24.08 -7.74 33.90
C HIS A 672 -25.18 -7.22 34.84
N GLU A 673 -24.94 -6.11 35.55
CA GLU A 673 -25.90 -5.47 36.47
C GLU A 673 -27.23 -5.14 35.78
N LEU A 674 -27.18 -4.62 34.55
CA LEU A 674 -28.36 -4.27 33.78
C LEU A 674 -29.08 -5.49 33.19
N GLY A 675 -28.54 -6.70 33.35
CA GLY A 675 -29.19 -7.95 32.97
C GLY A 675 -29.16 -8.24 31.47
N PHE A 676 -28.12 -7.80 30.76
CA PHE A 676 -27.81 -8.32 29.43
C PHE A 676 -27.25 -9.75 29.54
N TRP A 677 -27.46 -10.59 28.54
CA TRP A 677 -26.65 -11.81 28.43
C TRP A 677 -25.21 -11.42 28.09
N LEU A 678 -24.25 -11.76 28.94
CA LEU A 678 -22.86 -11.31 28.83
C LEU A 678 -21.91 -12.48 28.53
N GLU A 679 -21.10 -12.33 27.48
CA GLU A 679 -19.93 -13.18 27.22
C GLU A 679 -18.67 -12.32 27.09
N ILE A 680 -17.54 -12.81 27.57
CA ILE A 680 -16.26 -12.09 27.55
C ILE A 680 -15.28 -12.81 26.66
N VAL A 681 -14.55 -12.08 25.83
CA VAL A 681 -13.50 -12.63 25.00
C VAL A 681 -12.19 -11.92 25.26
N THR A 682 -11.15 -12.72 25.44
CA THR A 682 -9.76 -12.27 25.50
C THR A 682 -9.02 -12.93 24.34
N LEU A 683 -8.56 -12.10 23.41
CA LEU A 683 -7.57 -12.54 22.42
C LEU A 683 -6.25 -12.70 23.18
N VAL A 684 -5.81 -13.93 23.39
CA VAL A 684 -4.57 -14.21 24.12
C VAL A 684 -3.43 -13.99 23.16
N ILE A 685 -2.43 -13.22 23.56
CA ILE A 685 -1.34 -12.75 22.74
C ILE A 685 -0.04 -13.03 23.49
N PRO A 686 0.81 -13.96 22.99
CA PRO A 686 2.05 -14.35 23.64
C PRO A 686 2.97 -13.17 23.98
N GLY A 687 3.40 -13.08 25.24
CA GLY A 687 4.27 -12.01 25.74
C GLY A 687 3.58 -10.66 25.95
N PHE A 688 2.26 -10.56 25.70
CA PHE A 688 1.49 -9.33 25.90
C PHE A 688 0.48 -9.45 27.04
N ASN A 689 -0.34 -10.50 27.05
CA ASN A 689 -1.40 -10.72 28.05
C ASN A 689 -1.58 -12.20 28.44
N ASP A 690 -0.63 -13.08 28.12
CA ASP A 690 -0.72 -14.53 28.31
C ASP A 690 -0.09 -15.05 29.61
N SER A 691 0.39 -14.16 30.48
CA SER A 691 0.97 -14.56 31.77
C SER A 691 -0.08 -15.17 32.71
N ASP A 692 0.29 -16.20 33.45
CA ASP A 692 -0.61 -16.88 34.39
C ASP A 692 -1.22 -15.93 35.42
N GLU A 693 -0.45 -14.92 35.86
CA GLU A 693 -0.94 -13.91 36.80
C GLU A 693 -2.05 -13.07 36.17
N GLU A 694 -1.84 -12.54 34.97
CA GLU A 694 -2.84 -11.72 34.28
C GLU A 694 -4.10 -12.53 33.92
N LEU A 695 -3.94 -13.76 33.42
CA LEU A 695 -5.07 -14.65 33.12
C LEU A 695 -5.88 -15.00 34.37
N ARG A 696 -5.21 -15.25 35.51
CA ARG A 696 -5.86 -15.50 36.79
C ARG A 696 -6.57 -14.26 37.31
N GLN A 697 -6.01 -13.07 37.11
CA GLN A 697 -6.65 -11.79 37.46
C GLN A 697 -7.94 -11.58 36.66
N ILE A 698 -7.92 -11.84 35.35
CA ILE A 698 -9.12 -11.81 34.50
C ILE A 698 -10.16 -12.80 35.02
N ALA A 699 -9.79 -14.06 35.21
CA ALA A 699 -10.72 -15.10 35.65
C ALA A 699 -11.35 -14.79 37.02
N LYS A 700 -10.55 -14.37 38.01
CA LYS A 700 -11.04 -13.97 39.33
C LYS A 700 -11.97 -12.76 39.27
N PHE A 701 -11.66 -11.78 38.41
CA PHE A 701 -12.54 -10.65 38.19
C PHE A 701 -13.89 -11.09 37.63
N LEU A 702 -13.91 -11.97 36.62
CA LEU A 702 -15.16 -12.50 36.06
C LEU A 702 -15.96 -13.28 37.10
N VAL A 703 -15.32 -14.17 37.87
CA VAL A 703 -15.97 -14.93 38.97
C VAL A 703 -16.56 -13.99 40.02
N SER A 704 -15.90 -12.87 40.32
CA SER A 704 -16.41 -11.88 41.27
C SER A 704 -17.70 -11.19 40.81
N ILE A 705 -17.98 -11.20 39.50
CA ILE A 705 -19.24 -10.72 38.92
C ILE A 705 -20.24 -11.88 38.85
N SER A 706 -19.86 -12.98 38.18
CA SER A 706 -20.62 -14.22 38.16
C SER A 706 -19.77 -15.37 37.58
N PRO A 707 -19.77 -16.56 38.21
CA PRO A 707 -19.10 -17.74 37.68
C PRO A 707 -19.73 -18.28 36.38
N ASP A 708 -20.94 -17.82 36.05
CA ASP A 708 -21.70 -18.24 34.88
C ASP A 708 -21.37 -17.45 33.61
N ILE A 709 -20.56 -16.38 33.70
CA ILE A 709 -20.12 -15.62 32.53
C ILE A 709 -19.19 -16.50 31.67
N PRO A 710 -19.57 -16.82 30.42
CA PRO A 710 -18.67 -17.51 29.52
C PRO A 710 -17.44 -16.65 29.20
N TRP A 711 -16.26 -17.22 29.44
CA TRP A 711 -15.00 -16.60 29.05
C TRP A 711 -14.38 -17.34 27.87
N HIS A 712 -14.16 -16.63 26.77
CA HIS A 712 -13.50 -17.18 25.59
C HIS A 712 -12.05 -16.69 25.54
N VAL A 713 -11.12 -17.62 25.54
CA VAL A 713 -9.70 -17.38 25.29
C VAL A 713 -9.40 -17.78 23.84
N THR A 714 -9.18 -16.79 23.00
CA THR A 714 -9.06 -16.99 21.55
C THR A 714 -7.61 -16.85 21.10
N ALA A 715 -7.23 -17.66 20.11
CA ALA A 715 -5.90 -17.62 19.55
C ALA A 715 -5.68 -16.31 18.79
N PHE A 716 -4.63 -15.60 19.13
CA PHE A 716 -4.05 -14.62 18.26
C PHE A 716 -3.31 -15.29 17.12
N HIS A 717 -3.56 -14.82 15.91
CA HIS A 717 -2.65 -14.97 14.79
C HIS A 717 -2.06 -13.61 14.48
N LYS A 718 -0.80 -13.60 14.02
CA LYS A 718 -0.12 -12.38 13.59
C LYS A 718 -0.96 -11.67 12.53
N ASP A 719 -1.35 -10.45 12.83
CA ASP A 719 -2.19 -9.68 11.94
C ASP A 719 -2.01 -8.17 12.16
N TYR A 720 -2.19 -7.40 11.10
CA TYR A 720 -2.13 -5.95 11.11
C TYR A 720 -0.84 -5.43 11.77
N LYS A 721 -1.00 -4.76 12.90
CA LYS A 721 0.02 -4.06 13.66
C LYS A 721 0.70 -4.97 14.67
N MET A 722 0.11 -6.09 15.05
CA MET A 722 0.64 -6.96 16.11
C MET A 722 1.16 -8.24 15.47
N THR A 723 2.48 -8.38 15.33
CA THR A 723 3.15 -9.56 14.76
C THR A 723 4.41 -10.00 15.51
N ASP A 724 4.81 -9.31 16.60
CA ASP A 724 5.94 -9.75 17.44
C ASP A 724 5.59 -10.97 18.28
N PRO A 725 4.40 -11.01 18.94
CA PRO A 725 3.92 -12.23 19.58
C PRO A 725 3.82 -13.35 18.56
N ASP A 726 4.29 -14.55 18.90
CA ASP A 726 4.00 -15.72 18.08
C ASP A 726 2.49 -15.97 17.98
N ASN A 727 2.07 -16.74 16.96
CA ASN A 727 0.70 -17.24 16.95
C ASN A 727 0.47 -17.98 18.26
N THR A 728 -0.69 -17.78 18.88
CA THR A 728 -0.98 -18.42 20.16
C THR A 728 -1.05 -19.93 19.94
N PRO A 729 -0.20 -20.71 20.60
CA PRO A 729 -0.25 -22.16 20.46
C PRO A 729 -1.46 -22.71 21.24
N ALA A 730 -1.94 -23.88 20.83
CA ALA A 730 -3.12 -24.51 21.44
C ALA A 730 -2.91 -24.75 22.95
N GLU A 731 -1.67 -25.08 23.34
CA GLU A 731 -1.27 -25.30 24.73
C GLU A 731 -1.46 -24.06 25.59
N THR A 732 -1.18 -22.86 25.07
CA THR A 732 -1.41 -21.59 25.79
C THR A 732 -2.89 -21.35 26.03
N LEU A 733 -3.75 -21.67 25.07
CA LEU A 733 -5.19 -21.55 25.23
C LEU A 733 -5.75 -22.59 26.22
N MET A 734 -5.30 -23.84 26.13
CA MET A 734 -5.69 -24.88 27.09
C MET A 734 -5.23 -24.53 28.51
N ARG A 735 -4.03 -23.95 28.66
CA ARG A 735 -3.54 -23.42 29.94
C ARG A 735 -4.44 -22.30 30.46
N ALA A 736 -4.77 -21.31 29.62
CA ALA A 736 -5.65 -20.21 30.00
C ALA A 736 -7.05 -20.70 30.39
N ALA A 737 -7.58 -21.69 29.67
CA ALA A 737 -8.86 -22.31 29.99
C ALA A 737 -8.83 -23.02 31.35
N GLN A 738 -7.79 -23.80 31.63
CA GLN A 738 -7.61 -24.45 32.93
C GLN A 738 -7.54 -23.43 34.06
N ILE A 739 -6.78 -22.33 33.90
CA ILE A 739 -6.72 -21.24 34.88
C ILE A 739 -8.10 -20.65 35.15
N GLY A 740 -8.93 -20.51 34.11
CA GLY A 740 -10.31 -20.04 34.24
C GLY A 740 -11.19 -20.96 35.09
N TYR A 741 -11.13 -22.27 34.82
CA TYR A 741 -11.86 -23.27 35.63
C TYR A 741 -11.34 -23.34 37.07
N ASP A 742 -10.02 -23.32 37.28
CA ASP A 742 -9.39 -23.34 38.60
C ASP A 742 -9.76 -22.10 39.44
N ALA A 743 -10.01 -20.96 38.78
CA ALA A 743 -10.48 -19.75 39.44
C ALA A 743 -11.98 -19.81 39.80
N GLY A 744 -12.74 -20.76 39.25
CA GLY A 744 -14.16 -20.98 39.56
C GLY A 744 -15.15 -20.65 38.44
N LEU A 745 -14.70 -20.38 37.21
CA LEU A 745 -15.62 -20.19 36.08
C LEU A 745 -16.26 -21.53 35.67
N HIS A 746 -17.55 -21.51 35.37
CA HIS A 746 -18.27 -22.70 34.91
C HIS A 746 -18.09 -22.98 33.41
N PHE A 747 -17.81 -21.95 32.61
CA PHE A 747 -17.72 -22.05 31.16
C PHE A 747 -16.52 -21.26 30.65
N VAL A 748 -15.50 -21.98 30.21
CA VAL A 748 -14.33 -21.40 29.55
C VAL A 748 -14.12 -22.09 28.21
N TYR A 749 -14.03 -21.27 27.16
CA TYR A 749 -13.97 -21.71 25.78
C TYR A 749 -12.66 -21.30 25.13
N THR A 750 -12.14 -22.16 24.27
CA THR A 750 -10.99 -21.86 23.42
C THR A 750 -11.46 -21.68 21.98
N GLY A 751 -10.88 -20.72 21.27
CA GLY A 751 -11.30 -20.40 19.90
C GLY A 751 -10.16 -20.05 18.95
N ASN A 752 -10.48 -19.91 17.67
CA ASN A 752 -9.57 -19.63 16.55
C ASN A 752 -8.55 -20.74 16.17
N LEU A 753 -8.60 -21.92 16.80
CA LEU A 753 -7.81 -23.10 16.45
C LEU A 753 -8.69 -24.35 16.37
N PRO A 754 -9.55 -24.47 15.33
CA PRO A 754 -10.59 -25.49 15.27
C PRO A 754 -10.01 -26.91 15.34
N GLY A 755 -10.54 -27.71 16.27
CA GLY A 755 -10.14 -29.10 16.52
C GLY A 755 -8.81 -29.26 17.27
N MET A 756 -8.11 -28.18 17.62
CA MET A 756 -6.78 -28.26 18.24
C MET A 756 -6.79 -28.15 19.76
N THR A 757 -7.93 -27.76 20.35
CA THR A 757 -8.03 -27.47 21.80
C THR A 757 -8.92 -28.47 22.55
N GLY A 758 -9.31 -29.55 21.88
CA GLY A 758 -10.01 -30.68 22.46
C GLY A 758 -11.32 -30.27 23.13
N ARG A 759 -11.47 -30.60 24.42
CA ARG A 759 -12.72 -30.37 25.15
C ARG A 759 -13.12 -28.90 25.24
N TYR A 760 -12.17 -27.97 25.16
CA TYR A 760 -12.44 -26.56 25.45
C TYR A 760 -13.21 -25.84 24.32
N GLU A 761 -13.49 -26.47 23.18
CA GLU A 761 -14.43 -25.96 22.15
C GLU A 761 -15.90 -26.28 22.49
N ASN A 762 -16.12 -27.24 23.39
CA ASN A 762 -17.42 -27.86 23.63
C ASN A 762 -18.04 -27.35 24.93
N THR A 763 -19.38 -27.33 24.98
CA THR A 763 -20.12 -27.00 26.19
C THR A 763 -20.38 -28.28 26.99
N TYR A 764 -19.92 -28.30 28.25
CA TYR A 764 -20.19 -29.38 29.20
C TYR A 764 -21.11 -28.89 30.32
N CYS A 765 -21.87 -29.81 30.92
CA CYS A 765 -22.72 -29.50 32.06
C CYS A 765 -21.86 -29.16 33.30
N SER A 766 -22.08 -27.98 33.90
CA SER A 766 -21.43 -27.56 35.15
C SER A 766 -21.86 -28.37 36.39
N GLY A 767 -22.85 -29.26 36.27
CA GLY A 767 -23.29 -30.15 37.35
C GLY A 767 -22.69 -31.55 37.27
N CYS A 768 -22.95 -32.25 36.16
CA CYS A 768 -22.56 -33.66 35.99
C CYS A 768 -21.39 -33.88 35.03
N GLY A 769 -20.89 -32.84 34.36
CA GLY A 769 -19.79 -32.94 33.40
C GLY A 769 -20.15 -33.57 32.05
N ALA A 770 -21.43 -33.85 31.78
CA ALA A 770 -21.86 -34.41 30.49
C ALA A 770 -21.61 -33.43 29.32
N LEU A 771 -21.21 -33.95 28.16
CA LEU A 771 -21.11 -33.18 26.90
C LEU A 771 -22.52 -32.76 26.46
N LEU A 772 -22.74 -31.45 26.30
CA LEU A 772 -24.04 -30.87 25.93
C LEU A 772 -24.05 -30.34 24.50
N ILE A 773 -22.99 -29.63 24.11
CA ILE A 773 -22.85 -29.10 22.75
C ILE A 773 -21.45 -29.42 22.25
N GLU A 774 -21.39 -30.18 21.17
CA GLU A 774 -20.17 -30.53 20.47
C GLU A 774 -19.96 -29.59 19.28
N ARG A 775 -18.76 -29.03 19.16
CA ARG A 775 -18.36 -28.08 18.14
C ARG A 775 -17.09 -28.51 17.42
N TYR A 776 -16.96 -28.02 16.20
CA TYR A 776 -15.69 -27.98 15.47
C TYR A 776 -15.52 -26.58 14.89
N GLY A 777 -14.73 -25.74 15.57
CA GLY A 777 -14.70 -24.31 15.28
C GLY A 777 -16.07 -23.66 15.45
N PHE A 778 -16.64 -23.14 14.35
CA PHE A 778 -17.94 -22.46 14.35
C PHE A 778 -19.12 -23.38 13.99
N ALA A 779 -18.89 -24.66 13.73
CA ALA A 779 -19.94 -25.61 13.39
C ALA A 779 -20.40 -26.37 14.64
N ILE A 780 -21.72 -26.52 14.80
CA ILE A 780 -22.32 -27.40 15.80
C ILE A 780 -22.43 -28.81 15.21
N LEU A 781 -21.74 -29.78 15.82
CA LEU A 781 -21.83 -31.19 15.45
C LEU A 781 -22.99 -31.89 16.17
N GLN A 782 -23.21 -31.53 17.44
CA GLN A 782 -24.29 -32.07 18.25
C GLN A 782 -24.77 -31.04 19.27
N ASN A 783 -26.08 -30.96 19.50
CA ASN A 783 -26.67 -30.19 20.59
C ASN A 783 -27.70 -31.05 21.35
N ARG A 784 -27.40 -31.36 22.61
CA ARG A 784 -28.22 -32.20 23.51
C ARG A 784 -29.05 -31.39 24.50
N LEU A 785 -28.93 -30.06 24.54
CA LEU A 785 -29.71 -29.22 25.45
C LEU A 785 -31.21 -29.34 25.14
N ARG A 786 -32.01 -29.40 26.21
CA ARG A 786 -33.48 -29.35 26.13
C ARG A 786 -33.96 -28.16 26.93
N ASP A 787 -34.53 -27.16 26.27
CA ASP A 787 -35.01 -25.93 26.90
C ASP A 787 -33.99 -25.28 27.86
N GLY A 788 -32.70 -25.28 27.47
CA GLY A 788 -31.62 -24.75 28.29
C GLY A 788 -31.18 -25.62 29.47
N HIS A 789 -31.64 -26.87 29.56
CA HIS A 789 -31.29 -27.80 30.64
C HIS A 789 -30.46 -28.98 30.13
N CYS A 790 -29.58 -29.46 30.99
CA CYS A 790 -28.86 -30.72 30.80
C CYS A 790 -29.85 -31.89 30.87
N PRO A 791 -29.93 -32.76 29.84
CA PRO A 791 -30.85 -33.90 29.85
C PRO A 791 -30.45 -34.98 30.85
N ASP A 792 -29.18 -35.01 31.29
CA ASP A 792 -28.64 -36.10 32.11
C ASP A 792 -28.83 -35.85 33.61
N CYS A 793 -28.79 -34.60 34.07
CA CYS A 793 -28.97 -34.25 35.49
C CYS A 793 -30.01 -33.15 35.76
N GLY A 794 -30.66 -32.61 34.72
CA GLY A 794 -31.67 -31.57 34.84
C GLY A 794 -31.13 -30.18 35.22
N ARG A 795 -29.81 -29.98 35.34
CA ARG A 795 -29.24 -28.67 35.66
C ARG A 795 -29.51 -27.67 34.54
N ALA A 796 -30.06 -26.51 34.89
CA ALA A 796 -30.16 -25.37 34.01
C ALA A 796 -28.76 -24.88 33.62
N ILE A 797 -28.56 -24.64 32.33
CA ILE A 797 -27.33 -24.08 31.78
C ILE A 797 -27.61 -22.60 31.48
N PRO A 798 -26.85 -21.66 32.08
CA PRO A 798 -27.02 -20.23 31.83
C PRO A 798 -26.89 -19.90 30.35
N GLY A 799 -27.83 -19.15 29.76
CA GLY A 799 -27.77 -18.76 28.36
C GLY A 799 -29.12 -18.34 27.79
N VAL A 800 -29.09 -17.90 26.52
CA VAL A 800 -30.26 -17.55 25.72
C VAL A 800 -30.51 -18.67 24.71
N TRP A 801 -31.33 -19.65 25.11
CA TRP A 801 -31.56 -20.88 24.33
C TRP A 801 -32.81 -20.85 23.46
N LYS A 802 -33.66 -19.83 23.65
CA LYS A 802 -34.89 -19.59 22.88
C LYS A 802 -35.15 -18.08 22.77
N ILE A 803 -35.90 -17.70 21.74
CA ILE A 803 -36.42 -16.34 21.53
C ILE A 803 -37.84 -16.29 22.06
#